data_AF-A0A7C2CEV9-F1
#
_entry.id   AF-A0A7C2CEV9-F1
#
_cell.length_a   1.000
_cell.length_b   1.000
_cell.length_c   1.000
_cell.angle_alpha   90.00
_cell.angle_beta   90.00
_cell.angle_gamma   90.00
#
_symmetry.space_group_name_H-M   'P 1'
#
loop_
_entity.id
_entity.type
_entity.pdbx_description
1 polymer ?
#
loop_
_entity_poly.entity_id
_entity_poly.type
_entity_poly.pdbx_seq_one_letter_code
_entity_poly.pdbx_strand_id
1 'polypeptide(L)'
;MKKKKLWLIIPACLFSGLFIISSSFLFSPNLGSFPQLPPESLQSPSPLEQLESLIDVWDKGDFLVALKGFERLLSSSTDEAIFERIALVTGSLFKITELAPDGRQPRFSLDGQYLAIDFGPREDPGILIYKTGQKYEKIAEIKGTKGTFSPDGSIFAYFKIPPTQEIAEIRKQLAQMNLSASPDRARVSVLQARLSLAEAREARLVLRELPGGEEKELDLGSLLKGDFIFSPDGTKIYLVASLPADNASTQIYSLSLAGNTSPPAITPITSGPGYKINPVAVPGNRFLVYQNFPSDPFSRQALASGARGDEAQSATRPQEGSAGGAQTPGLAPGQFSRQPARSFSLLDLNNGQIKTFEGSSVVVSPPGDSLAYLKREGNENLLLLIKLDENLTPKVIKKASAPLASPAFSPDGKQIAFEMSVDGNNEIFLIDLESHKERRITREIQPDRQPRFLSADKIIAFKGEPRHSRSYLYDLKTGKTLRLVHNDTIRTIVPEYEWAIHPRAEAMVVVADYDGDTISPERGVYLVNLSQRISREELLARLRKQYEAERALRAKAEEFIRPLAPQIKEIIARISRRRLFEYQKTLFDFDSKHVTQPGNLKAIEYLQRTLASFGYEPELQWLPDRPYKTANVVAILKGTENPDLYYLLCSHFDSVARGPGADDNSSSTAVLLETARVLARHPLPSSLIFAAFTGEESGLWGSREFARLARERKLQVLGAINNDTIGWTEDHRLDNTIRYANSGLRDLMHAASIGFSRMVTYDSHYIRSTDAVPLFEAFGNVVAGLGSHPVLGNPYYHTEQDRLEVVNQELIEEATKFMVASVIMMTSSPLPVRDVKALLKEDGSVEITWAPNPEKGIAYYLVTCQLGDKGQIISKKVEQTRTSFQIKKLVKASSLEKIDASSGKIHLKISVRAVNRRGLPSWDETVIIL
;
A
#
# COMPACT_ATOMS: atom_id res chain seq x y z
N MET A 1 44.34 36.33 -3.89
CA MET A 1 44.30 37.67 -4.55
C MET A 1 43.96 37.49 -6.03
N LYS A 2 43.36 38.50 -6.72
CA LYS A 2 43.17 38.67 -8.20
C LYS A 2 42.78 37.39 -9.01
N LYS A 3 41.53 37.11 -9.41
CA LYS A 3 40.53 37.79 -10.31
C LYS A 3 40.89 37.95 -11.82
N LYS A 4 40.27 37.12 -12.68
CA LYS A 4 39.76 37.30 -14.09
C LYS A 4 39.13 35.95 -14.54
N LYS A 5 38.09 35.75 -15.39
CA LYS A 5 37.10 36.58 -16.13
C LYS A 5 37.60 37.38 -17.37
N LEU A 6 36.96 37.36 -18.57
CA LEU A 6 35.75 36.65 -19.07
C LEU A 6 35.64 36.69 -20.64
N TRP A 7 34.79 35.82 -21.22
CA TRP A 7 34.00 35.95 -22.49
C TRP A 7 34.56 35.73 -23.94
N LEU A 8 33.76 34.95 -24.72
CA LEU A 8 33.29 35.06 -26.13
C LEU A 8 34.21 35.03 -27.37
N ILE A 9 33.90 34.13 -28.33
CA ILE A 9 33.21 34.39 -29.63
C ILE A 9 32.84 33.05 -30.33
N ILE A 10 31.82 33.04 -31.22
CA ILE A 10 31.34 31.89 -32.02
C ILE A 10 31.13 32.33 -33.49
N PRO A 11 31.57 31.55 -34.49
CA PRO A 11 30.68 30.94 -35.52
C PRO A 11 31.01 29.44 -35.73
N ALA A 12 30.10 28.50 -36.04
CA ALA A 12 28.86 28.44 -36.86
C ALA A 12 29.07 28.03 -38.34
N CYS A 13 28.07 27.34 -38.91
CA CYS A 13 28.03 26.60 -40.20
C CYS A 13 28.74 25.22 -40.20
N LEU A 14 28.05 24.07 -40.36
CA LEU A 14 27.25 23.54 -41.50
C LEU A 14 28.12 22.92 -42.62
N PHE A 15 28.02 21.59 -42.82
CA PHE A 15 27.40 21.00 -44.02
C PHE A 15 27.16 19.47 -43.88
N SER A 16 26.41 18.90 -44.83
CA SER A 16 25.94 17.50 -44.87
C SER A 16 26.82 16.55 -45.70
N GLY A 17 26.74 15.24 -45.47
CA GLY A 17 27.24 14.23 -46.42
C GLY A 17 26.91 12.78 -46.05
N LEU A 18 26.02 12.13 -46.81
CA LEU A 18 25.98 10.66 -46.90
C LEU A 18 27.16 10.21 -47.76
N PHE A 19 27.75 9.06 -47.44
CA PHE A 19 28.50 8.27 -48.43
C PHE A 19 28.18 6.78 -48.34
N ILE A 20 27.79 6.22 -49.48
CA ILE A 20 27.71 4.78 -49.73
C ILE A 20 29.11 4.34 -50.22
N ILE A 21 29.60 3.19 -49.77
CA ILE A 21 30.83 2.58 -50.28
C ILE A 21 30.52 1.17 -50.76
N SER A 22 30.81 0.89 -52.03
CA SER A 22 30.65 -0.42 -52.66
C SER A 22 32.01 -1.05 -52.98
N SER A 23 32.22 -2.26 -52.45
CA SER A 23 33.06 -3.35 -53.01
C SER A 23 34.41 -3.02 -53.70
N SER A 24 35.49 -3.41 -53.01
CA SER A 24 36.64 -4.18 -53.56
C SER A 24 37.65 -3.51 -54.51
N PHE A 25 38.96 -3.64 -54.21
CA PHE A 25 39.94 -4.34 -55.08
C PHE A 25 41.27 -4.65 -54.35
N LEU A 26 42.11 -5.48 -54.99
CA LEU A 26 43.20 -6.37 -54.50
C LEU A 26 44.47 -5.78 -53.82
N PHE A 27 44.99 -6.58 -52.86
CA PHE A 27 46.40 -6.93 -52.53
C PHE A 27 47.49 -5.92 -52.04
N SER A 28 48.26 -6.44 -51.06
CA SER A 28 49.47 -5.96 -50.37
C SER A 28 50.77 -6.16 -51.23
N PRO A 29 52.03 -5.89 -50.75
CA PRO A 29 52.46 -5.48 -49.39
C PRO A 29 53.58 -4.41 -49.27
N ASN A 30 53.68 -3.82 -48.07
CA ASN A 30 54.89 -3.61 -47.24
C ASN A 30 54.77 -2.37 -46.35
N LEU A 31 54.68 -2.57 -45.03
CA LEU A 31 55.01 -1.56 -44.01
C LEU A 31 55.45 -2.27 -42.72
N GLY A 32 56.20 -1.56 -41.87
CA GLY A 32 56.98 -2.15 -40.78
C GLY A 32 56.17 -2.72 -39.60
N SER A 33 56.83 -3.56 -38.82
CA SER A 33 56.28 -4.19 -37.61
C SER A 33 55.98 -3.16 -36.50
N PHE A 34 54.70 -2.99 -36.18
CA PHE A 34 54.31 -2.52 -34.85
C PHE A 34 54.56 -3.65 -33.82
N PRO A 35 54.89 -3.32 -32.56
CA PRO A 35 54.95 -4.31 -31.50
C PRO A 35 53.56 -4.93 -31.29
N GLN A 36 53.47 -6.25 -31.26
CA GLN A 36 52.27 -6.92 -30.80
C GLN A 36 52.08 -6.63 -29.31
N LEU A 37 51.02 -5.90 -28.96
CA LEU A 37 50.43 -6.06 -27.63
C LEU A 37 50.06 -7.55 -27.47
N PRO A 38 50.32 -8.17 -26.30
CA PRO A 38 49.86 -9.52 -26.07
C PRO A 38 48.33 -9.55 -26.20
N PRO A 39 47.74 -10.63 -26.75
CA PRO A 39 46.29 -10.76 -26.71
C PRO A 39 45.85 -10.80 -25.25
N GLU A 40 45.05 -9.81 -24.83
CA GLU A 40 44.35 -9.90 -23.57
C GLU A 40 43.46 -11.15 -23.63
N SER A 41 43.83 -12.16 -22.87
CA SER A 41 42.93 -13.27 -22.60
C SER A 41 41.76 -12.70 -21.83
N LEU A 42 40.64 -12.49 -22.52
CA LEU A 42 39.34 -12.21 -21.90
C LEU A 42 39.04 -13.34 -20.93
N GLN A 43 39.40 -13.13 -19.66
CA GLN A 43 39.14 -14.09 -18.59
C GLN A 43 37.63 -14.23 -18.47
N SER A 44 37.14 -15.48 -18.34
CA SER A 44 35.73 -15.72 -18.08
C SER A 44 35.31 -14.90 -16.85
N PRO A 45 34.23 -14.09 -16.93
CA PRO A 45 33.85 -13.19 -15.85
C PRO A 45 33.68 -13.96 -14.54
N SER A 46 34.13 -13.37 -13.44
CA SER A 46 34.04 -13.97 -12.12
C SER A 46 32.58 -14.26 -11.72
N PRO A 47 32.33 -15.17 -10.77
CA PRO A 47 30.97 -15.44 -10.29
C PRO A 47 30.23 -14.19 -9.75
N LEU A 48 30.96 -13.16 -9.31
CA LEU A 48 30.39 -11.87 -8.89
C LEU A 48 30.04 -10.96 -10.08
N GLU A 49 30.89 -10.88 -11.10
CA GLU A 49 30.56 -10.13 -12.34
C GLU A 49 29.39 -10.79 -13.10
N GLN A 50 29.33 -12.13 -13.11
CA GLN A 50 28.16 -12.87 -13.60
C GLN A 50 26.90 -12.58 -12.79
N LEU A 51 27.02 -12.38 -11.47
CA LEU A 51 25.89 -12.04 -10.61
C LEU A 51 25.35 -10.65 -10.90
N GLU A 52 26.19 -9.60 -10.90
CA GLU A 52 25.74 -8.24 -11.22
C GLU A 52 25.14 -8.20 -12.64
N SER A 53 25.75 -8.90 -13.61
CA SER A 53 25.20 -9.01 -14.97
C SER A 53 23.82 -9.71 -15.04
N LEU A 54 23.46 -10.55 -14.06
CA LEU A 54 22.13 -11.18 -13.97
C LEU A 54 21.13 -10.33 -13.18
N ILE A 55 21.59 -9.49 -12.27
CA ILE A 55 20.79 -8.43 -11.63
C ILE A 55 20.39 -7.40 -12.68
N ASP A 56 21.34 -7.00 -13.54
CA ASP A 56 21.10 -6.18 -14.73
C ASP A 56 20.01 -6.74 -15.67
N VAL A 57 19.82 -8.06 -15.70
CA VAL A 57 18.78 -8.75 -16.51
C VAL A 57 17.45 -8.83 -15.76
N TRP A 58 17.49 -9.02 -14.44
CA TRP A 58 16.33 -8.94 -13.54
C TRP A 58 15.71 -7.53 -13.52
N ASP A 59 16.54 -6.49 -13.49
CA ASP A 59 16.11 -5.08 -13.50
C ASP A 59 15.53 -4.61 -14.83
N LYS A 60 15.79 -5.38 -15.91
CA LYS A 60 15.14 -5.22 -17.22
C LYS A 60 13.90 -6.12 -17.40
N GLY A 61 13.46 -6.82 -16.34
CA GLY A 61 12.25 -7.66 -16.33
C GLY A 61 12.36 -9.00 -17.07
N ASP A 62 13.57 -9.44 -17.47
CA ASP A 62 13.76 -10.78 -18.05
C ASP A 62 14.03 -11.82 -16.95
N PHE A 63 12.99 -12.00 -16.13
CA PHE A 63 13.03 -12.89 -14.97
C PHE A 63 13.34 -14.35 -15.36
N LEU A 64 12.97 -14.82 -16.56
CA LEU A 64 13.28 -16.19 -16.98
C LEU A 64 14.79 -16.41 -17.15
N VAL A 65 15.50 -15.47 -17.77
CA VAL A 65 16.97 -15.55 -17.92
C VAL A 65 17.65 -15.31 -16.57
N ALA A 66 17.22 -14.31 -15.80
CA ALA A 66 17.78 -14.01 -14.48
C ALA A 66 17.68 -15.21 -13.52
N LEU A 67 16.48 -15.78 -13.34
CA LEU A 67 16.24 -16.92 -12.45
C LEU A 67 17.07 -18.16 -12.84
N LYS A 68 17.21 -18.44 -14.15
CA LYS A 68 18.07 -19.54 -14.63
C LYS A 68 19.56 -19.22 -14.57
N GLY A 69 19.95 -17.95 -14.51
CA GLY A 69 21.31 -17.55 -14.13
C GLY A 69 21.58 -17.79 -12.65
N PHE A 70 20.71 -17.28 -11.77
CA PHE A 70 20.80 -17.43 -10.32
C PHE A 70 20.81 -18.91 -9.89
N GLU A 71 19.95 -19.75 -10.45
CA GLU A 71 19.95 -21.20 -10.19
C GLU A 71 21.32 -21.84 -10.52
N ARG A 72 21.94 -21.44 -11.64
CA ARG A 72 23.26 -21.95 -12.05
C ARG A 72 24.38 -21.45 -11.15
N LEU A 73 24.39 -20.16 -10.76
CA LEU A 73 25.40 -19.62 -9.84
C LEU A 73 25.32 -20.26 -8.45
N LEU A 74 24.12 -20.41 -7.88
CA LEU A 74 23.92 -21.08 -6.58
C LEU A 74 24.32 -22.56 -6.59
N SER A 75 24.25 -23.20 -7.76
CA SER A 75 24.64 -24.61 -7.96
C SER A 75 26.13 -24.80 -8.27
N SER A 76 26.89 -23.72 -8.55
CA SER A 76 28.30 -23.79 -8.94
C SER A 76 29.26 -23.01 -8.04
N SER A 77 28.76 -22.12 -7.18
CA SER A 77 29.56 -21.36 -6.21
C SER A 77 29.03 -21.51 -4.79
N THR A 78 29.94 -21.82 -3.84
CA THR A 78 29.66 -21.82 -2.39
C THR A 78 29.90 -20.46 -1.73
N ASP A 79 30.02 -19.38 -2.52
CA ASP A 79 30.16 -18.02 -1.99
C ASP A 79 28.85 -17.56 -1.31
N GLU A 80 28.99 -17.10 -0.07
CA GLU A 80 27.87 -16.61 0.74
C GLU A 80 27.45 -15.18 0.39
N ALA A 81 28.32 -14.37 -0.22
CA ALA A 81 27.92 -13.06 -0.76
C ALA A 81 27.01 -13.22 -1.99
N ILE A 82 27.27 -14.24 -2.81
CA ILE A 82 26.41 -14.60 -3.95
C ILE A 82 25.07 -15.15 -3.45
N PHE A 83 25.09 -16.01 -2.44
CA PHE A 83 23.86 -16.50 -1.80
C PHE A 83 23.03 -15.36 -1.20
N GLU A 84 23.64 -14.49 -0.39
CA GLU A 84 22.95 -13.38 0.29
C GLU A 84 22.35 -12.37 -0.71
N ARG A 85 23.09 -12.00 -1.75
CA ARG A 85 22.61 -11.05 -2.76
C ARG A 85 21.50 -11.66 -3.64
N ILE A 86 21.62 -12.91 -4.08
CA ILE A 86 20.53 -13.60 -4.81
C ILE A 86 19.31 -13.76 -3.90
N ALA A 87 19.52 -14.09 -2.61
CA ALA A 87 18.43 -14.18 -1.65
C ALA A 87 17.66 -12.87 -1.53
N LEU A 88 18.35 -11.72 -1.42
CA LEU A 88 17.70 -10.41 -1.29
C LEU A 88 17.08 -9.89 -2.59
N VAL A 89 17.70 -10.13 -3.75
CA VAL A 89 17.11 -9.75 -5.05
C VAL A 89 15.80 -10.51 -5.31
N THR A 90 15.72 -11.78 -4.89
CA THR A 90 14.62 -12.69 -5.27
C THR A 90 13.61 -12.98 -4.16
N GLY A 91 13.71 -12.35 -2.99
CA GLY A 91 12.76 -12.52 -1.88
C GLY A 91 13.40 -12.25 -0.52
N SER A 92 12.88 -12.91 0.52
CA SER A 92 13.40 -12.71 1.89
C SER A 92 14.69 -13.51 2.16
N LEU A 93 15.60 -12.94 2.95
CA LEU A 93 16.84 -13.61 3.41
C LEU A 93 16.62 -14.43 4.69
N PHE A 94 15.74 -13.94 5.56
CA PHE A 94 15.36 -14.56 6.83
C PHE A 94 14.09 -15.41 6.67
N LYS A 95 13.90 -16.39 7.55
CA LYS A 95 12.65 -17.16 7.55
C LYS A 95 11.50 -16.30 8.04
N ILE A 96 10.44 -16.25 7.23
CA ILE A 96 9.18 -15.60 7.56
C ILE A 96 8.12 -16.68 7.83
N THR A 97 7.32 -16.50 8.87
CA THR A 97 6.22 -17.41 9.24
C THR A 97 4.97 -16.59 9.56
N GLU A 98 3.86 -16.89 8.90
CA GLU A 98 2.56 -16.32 9.25
C GLU A 98 2.12 -16.81 10.63
N LEU A 99 1.76 -15.88 11.52
CA LEU A 99 1.21 -16.17 12.84
C LEU A 99 -0.31 -16.12 12.84
N ALA A 100 -0.89 -15.15 12.11
CA ALA A 100 -2.33 -14.97 11.92
C ALA A 100 -2.59 -14.32 10.54
N PRO A 101 -3.71 -14.65 9.87
CA PRO A 101 -4.10 -14.02 8.60
C PRO A 101 -4.68 -12.60 8.81
N ASP A 102 -5.18 -12.32 10.01
CA ASP A 102 -5.77 -11.04 10.40
C ASP A 102 -5.19 -10.56 11.74
N GLY A 103 -4.57 -9.38 11.78
CA GLY A 103 -4.14 -8.82 13.05
C GLY A 103 -3.50 -7.43 13.02
N ARG A 104 -3.15 -6.97 14.21
CA ARG A 104 -2.63 -5.62 14.52
C ARG A 104 -2.00 -5.61 15.92
N GLN A 105 -1.31 -4.50 16.24
CA GLN A 105 -0.71 -4.22 17.54
C GLN A 105 0.11 -5.38 18.14
N PRO A 106 1.03 -6.00 17.38
CA PRO A 106 1.94 -7.00 17.93
C PRO A 106 2.75 -6.38 19.06
N ARG A 107 2.97 -7.12 20.16
CA ARG A 107 3.71 -6.65 21.32
C ARG A 107 4.29 -7.79 22.14
N PHE A 108 5.56 -7.67 22.50
CA PHE A 108 6.26 -8.64 23.33
C PHE A 108 6.15 -8.30 24.83
N SER A 109 6.26 -9.30 25.70
CA SER A 109 6.63 -9.10 27.10
C SER A 109 8.06 -8.55 27.19
N LEU A 110 8.42 -7.84 28.28
CA LEU A 110 9.74 -7.19 28.40
C LEU A 110 10.91 -8.20 28.44
N ASP A 111 10.65 -9.40 28.96
CA ASP A 111 11.60 -10.52 28.98
C ASP A 111 11.69 -11.29 27.64
N GLY A 112 10.74 -11.01 26.73
CA GLY A 112 10.59 -11.64 25.41
C GLY A 112 9.93 -13.02 25.41
N GLN A 113 9.50 -13.59 26.54
CA GLN A 113 8.91 -14.95 26.57
C GLN A 113 7.53 -15.07 25.90
N TYR A 114 6.80 -13.96 25.76
CA TYR A 114 5.47 -13.95 25.17
C TYR A 114 5.28 -12.84 24.13
N LEU A 115 4.37 -13.09 23.20
CA LEU A 115 3.89 -12.15 22.18
C LEU A 115 2.35 -12.11 22.24
N ALA A 116 1.77 -10.93 22.27
CA ALA A 116 0.34 -10.71 22.04
C ALA A 116 0.10 -10.03 20.69
N ILE A 117 -0.98 -10.43 20.00
CA ILE A 117 -1.46 -9.86 18.74
C ILE A 117 -2.96 -9.62 18.90
N ASP A 118 -3.46 -8.43 18.55
CA ASP A 118 -4.91 -8.19 18.45
C ASP A 118 -5.40 -8.68 17.09
N PHE A 119 -6.47 -9.49 17.08
CA PHE A 119 -7.04 -10.13 15.87
C PHE A 119 -8.54 -9.86 15.75
N GLY A 120 -9.17 -10.34 14.68
CA GLY A 120 -10.58 -10.15 14.36
C GLY A 120 -10.90 -8.76 13.82
N PRO A 121 -12.15 -8.52 13.39
CA PRO A 121 -12.61 -7.20 12.93
C PRO A 121 -12.43 -6.13 14.01
N ARG A 122 -12.29 -4.86 13.60
CA ARG A 122 -12.01 -3.75 14.54
C ARG A 122 -13.15 -3.52 15.53
N GLU A 123 -14.37 -3.88 15.15
CA GLU A 123 -15.58 -3.82 15.94
C GLU A 123 -15.81 -5.02 16.87
N ASP A 124 -15.13 -6.16 16.69
CA ASP A 124 -15.14 -7.30 17.65
C ASP A 124 -13.74 -7.93 17.82
N PRO A 125 -12.81 -7.18 18.45
CA PRO A 125 -11.45 -7.65 18.64
C PRO A 125 -11.37 -8.90 19.53
N GLY A 126 -10.40 -9.75 19.22
CA GLY A 126 -9.80 -10.67 20.18
C GLY A 126 -8.31 -10.42 20.32
N ILE A 127 -7.66 -11.20 21.19
CA ILE A 127 -6.22 -11.20 21.40
C ILE A 127 -5.70 -12.64 21.32
N LEU A 128 -4.71 -12.88 20.48
CA LEU A 128 -3.92 -14.11 20.44
C LEU A 128 -2.70 -13.95 21.34
N ILE A 129 -2.37 -14.93 22.17
CA ILE A 129 -1.11 -14.96 22.93
C ILE A 129 -0.28 -16.15 22.47
N TYR A 130 0.97 -15.88 22.10
CA TYR A 130 1.97 -16.86 21.73
C TYR A 130 3.08 -16.91 22.79
N LYS A 131 3.55 -18.11 23.11
CA LYS A 131 4.83 -18.33 23.78
C LYS A 131 5.94 -18.31 22.73
N THR A 132 7.03 -17.60 22.98
CA THR A 132 8.15 -17.46 22.04
C THR A 132 9.18 -18.59 22.19
N GLY A 133 10.05 -18.72 21.19
CA GLY A 133 11.11 -19.73 21.13
C GLY A 133 11.53 -20.00 19.69
N GLN A 134 12.08 -21.19 19.41
CA GLN A 134 12.38 -21.64 18.04
C GLN A 134 11.13 -21.76 17.16
N LYS A 135 9.96 -21.92 17.79
CA LYS A 135 8.63 -21.78 17.19
C LYS A 135 7.78 -20.94 18.14
N TYR A 136 6.84 -20.18 17.59
CA TYR A 136 5.90 -19.38 18.37
C TYR A 136 4.61 -20.19 18.52
N GLU A 137 4.29 -20.59 19.74
CA GLU A 137 3.17 -21.50 20.05
C GLU A 137 1.98 -20.71 20.58
N LYS A 138 0.81 -20.74 19.91
CA LYS A 138 -0.40 -20.07 20.40
C LYS A 138 -0.90 -20.79 21.67
N ILE A 139 -0.79 -20.12 22.82
CA ILE A 139 -1.20 -20.62 24.14
C ILE A 139 -2.55 -20.08 24.61
N ALA A 140 -3.04 -18.98 24.03
CA ALA A 140 -4.37 -18.46 24.31
C ALA A 140 -4.98 -17.72 23.12
N GLU A 141 -6.31 -17.71 23.11
CA GLU A 141 -7.16 -16.90 22.23
C GLU A 141 -8.28 -16.31 23.09
N ILE A 142 -8.34 -14.99 23.17
CA ILE A 142 -9.11 -14.26 24.18
C ILE A 142 -10.06 -13.29 23.48
N LYS A 143 -11.34 -13.24 23.89
CA LYS A 143 -12.25 -12.16 23.49
C LYS A 143 -12.13 -10.98 24.44
N GLY A 144 -11.60 -9.87 23.92
CA GLY A 144 -11.20 -8.70 24.71
C GLY A 144 -10.34 -7.74 23.90
N THR A 145 -9.90 -6.65 24.54
CA THR A 145 -9.16 -5.56 23.90
C THR A 145 -8.15 -4.93 24.87
N LYS A 146 -7.21 -4.13 24.34
CA LYS A 146 -6.21 -3.36 25.11
C LYS A 146 -5.41 -4.20 26.12
N GLY A 147 -5.00 -5.41 25.73
CA GLY A 147 -4.22 -6.28 26.60
C GLY A 147 -2.74 -5.86 26.69
N THR A 148 -2.10 -6.01 27.84
CA THR A 148 -0.66 -5.76 28.05
C THR A 148 -0.06 -6.71 29.09
N PHE A 149 1.24 -6.96 28.99
CA PHE A 149 1.98 -7.81 29.92
C PHE A 149 2.40 -7.05 31.18
N SER A 150 2.52 -7.75 32.30
CA SER A 150 3.28 -7.28 33.47
C SER A 150 4.78 -7.17 33.13
N PRO A 151 5.57 -6.38 33.88
CA PRO A 151 6.99 -6.16 33.57
C PRO A 151 7.86 -7.42 33.62
N ASP A 152 7.45 -8.42 34.40
CA ASP A 152 8.06 -9.74 34.53
C ASP A 152 7.48 -10.79 33.56
N GLY A 153 6.46 -10.43 32.77
CA GLY A 153 5.79 -11.31 31.81
C GLY A 153 4.87 -12.39 32.40
N SER A 154 4.70 -12.46 33.73
CA SER A 154 3.91 -13.50 34.40
C SER A 154 2.40 -13.32 34.27
N ILE A 155 1.92 -12.09 34.03
CA ILE A 155 0.49 -11.76 33.91
C ILE A 155 0.25 -11.04 32.58
N PHE A 156 -0.85 -11.39 31.90
CA PHE A 156 -1.44 -10.60 30.84
C PHE A 156 -2.75 -9.97 31.33
N ALA A 157 -2.76 -8.65 31.46
CA ALA A 157 -3.95 -7.90 31.84
C ALA A 157 -4.67 -7.37 30.59
N TYR A 158 -6.00 -7.39 30.53
CA TYR A 158 -6.78 -6.93 29.37
C TYR A 158 -8.21 -6.52 29.74
N PHE A 159 -8.91 -5.80 28.85
CA PHE A 159 -10.34 -5.53 29.00
C PHE A 159 -11.19 -6.63 28.34
N LYS A 160 -11.95 -7.36 29.15
CA LYS A 160 -13.00 -8.29 28.73
C LYS A 160 -14.28 -7.49 28.48
N ILE A 161 -14.88 -7.65 27.31
CA ILE A 161 -16.09 -6.91 26.88
C ILE A 161 -17.30 -7.86 26.93
N PRO A 162 -18.26 -7.67 27.85
CA PRO A 162 -19.50 -8.45 27.87
C PRO A 162 -20.35 -8.22 26.60
N PRO A 163 -20.92 -9.28 25.99
CA PRO A 163 -21.76 -9.16 24.80
C PRO A 163 -23.17 -8.66 25.17
N THR A 164 -23.30 -7.37 25.47
CA THR A 164 -24.61 -6.75 25.72
C THR A 164 -25.40 -6.56 24.42
N GLN A 165 -26.73 -6.50 24.52
CA GLN A 165 -27.61 -6.30 23.36
C GLN A 165 -27.31 -4.98 22.61
N GLU A 166 -26.93 -3.92 23.33
CA GLU A 166 -26.50 -2.64 22.73
C GLU A 166 -25.23 -2.83 21.90
N ILE A 167 -24.20 -3.46 22.45
CA ILE A 167 -22.91 -3.69 21.79
C ILE A 167 -23.11 -4.58 20.55
N ALA A 168 -23.86 -5.68 20.67
CA ALA A 168 -24.11 -6.62 19.57
C ALA A 168 -24.82 -5.96 18.37
N GLU A 169 -25.85 -5.14 18.61
CA GLU A 169 -26.58 -4.46 17.53
C GLU A 169 -25.77 -3.32 16.88
N ILE A 170 -24.96 -2.57 17.65
CA ILE A 170 -24.06 -1.56 17.08
C ILE A 170 -22.99 -2.22 16.19
N ARG A 171 -22.35 -3.30 16.65
CA ARG A 171 -21.34 -4.06 15.88
C ARG A 171 -21.92 -4.61 14.59
N LYS A 172 -23.14 -5.17 14.63
CA LYS A 172 -23.87 -5.65 13.44
C LYS A 172 -24.14 -4.53 12.43
N GLN A 173 -24.53 -3.33 12.87
CA GLN A 173 -24.73 -2.19 11.97
C GLN A 173 -23.41 -1.69 11.37
N LEU A 174 -22.31 -1.68 12.13
CA LEU A 174 -20.98 -1.36 11.61
C LEU A 174 -20.52 -2.37 10.56
N ALA A 175 -20.61 -3.67 10.83
CA ALA A 175 -20.26 -4.72 9.87
C ALA A 175 -21.07 -4.61 8.56
N GLN A 176 -22.37 -4.34 8.65
CA GLN A 176 -23.22 -4.10 7.47
C GLN A 176 -22.81 -2.87 6.66
N MET A 177 -22.27 -1.82 7.29
CA MET A 177 -21.73 -0.64 6.58
C MET A 177 -20.31 -0.86 6.06
N ASN A 178 -19.47 -1.63 6.75
CA ASN A 178 -18.12 -1.98 6.31
C ASN A 178 -18.11 -2.82 5.01
N LEU A 179 -19.22 -3.54 4.73
CA LEU A 179 -19.47 -4.23 3.46
C LEU A 179 -19.91 -3.31 2.30
N SER A 180 -20.14 -2.01 2.54
CA SER A 180 -20.44 -1.03 1.48
C SER A 180 -19.16 -0.55 0.80
N ALA A 181 -19.19 -0.36 -0.53
CA ALA A 181 -18.10 0.27 -1.28
C ALA A 181 -17.88 1.75 -0.86
N SER A 182 -18.96 2.43 -0.44
CA SER A 182 -18.93 3.81 0.06
C SER A 182 -19.84 3.91 1.30
N PRO A 183 -19.33 3.59 2.51
CA PRO A 183 -20.08 3.78 3.75
C PRO A 183 -20.28 5.26 4.07
N ASP A 184 -21.43 5.57 4.67
CA ASP A 184 -21.68 6.88 5.29
C ASP A 184 -20.70 7.10 6.45
N ARG A 185 -19.65 7.89 6.18
CA ARG A 185 -18.58 8.18 7.14
C ARG A 185 -19.09 8.93 8.38
N ALA A 186 -20.15 9.72 8.27
CA ALA A 186 -20.74 10.42 9.42
C ALA A 186 -21.47 9.42 10.33
N ARG A 187 -22.32 8.57 9.75
CA ARG A 187 -23.03 7.51 10.49
C ARG A 187 -22.10 6.47 11.09
N VAL A 188 -21.05 6.06 10.38
CA VAL A 188 -20.00 5.17 10.92
C VAL A 188 -19.28 5.83 12.10
N SER A 189 -18.90 7.11 11.99
CA SER A 189 -18.25 7.88 13.08
C SER A 189 -19.12 8.04 14.33
N VAL A 190 -20.45 8.11 14.16
CA VAL A 190 -21.43 8.11 15.26
C VAL A 190 -21.59 6.72 15.88
N LEU A 191 -21.70 5.66 15.08
CA LEU A 191 -21.80 4.28 15.59
C LEU A 191 -20.53 3.82 16.29
N GLN A 192 -19.35 4.19 15.79
CA GLN A 192 -18.07 3.96 16.47
C GLN A 192 -18.03 4.67 17.83
N ALA A 193 -18.47 5.93 17.90
CA ALA A 193 -18.59 6.66 19.18
C ALA A 193 -19.55 5.98 20.17
N ARG A 194 -20.69 5.46 19.69
CA ARG A 194 -21.62 4.67 20.52
C ARG A 194 -20.97 3.38 21.01
N LEU A 195 -20.26 2.65 20.13
CA LEU A 195 -19.58 1.41 20.49
C LEU A 195 -18.53 1.66 21.58
N SER A 196 -17.62 2.62 21.36
CA SER A 196 -16.56 2.93 22.33
C SER A 196 -17.11 3.39 23.69
N LEU A 197 -18.23 4.11 23.74
CA LEU A 197 -18.87 4.49 25.00
C LEU A 197 -19.53 3.29 25.71
N ALA A 198 -20.19 2.40 24.97
CA ALA A 198 -20.78 1.18 25.53
C ALA A 198 -19.68 0.22 26.03
N GLU A 199 -18.63 -0.02 25.23
CA GLU A 199 -17.50 -0.86 25.62
C GLU A 199 -16.77 -0.28 26.84
N ALA A 200 -16.50 1.03 26.90
CA ALA A 200 -15.90 1.67 28.07
C ALA A 200 -16.75 1.55 29.35
N ARG A 201 -18.08 1.42 29.23
CA ARG A 201 -19.00 1.21 30.35
C ARG A 201 -18.95 -0.24 30.85
N GLU A 202 -19.13 -1.19 29.95
CA GLU A 202 -19.27 -2.63 30.25
C GLU A 202 -17.91 -3.34 30.49
N ALA A 203 -16.79 -2.76 30.07
CA ALA A 203 -15.46 -3.36 30.17
C ALA A 203 -15.08 -3.75 31.61
N ARG A 204 -14.55 -4.97 31.74
CA ARG A 204 -14.00 -5.55 32.97
C ARG A 204 -12.49 -5.76 32.79
N LEU A 205 -11.69 -5.29 33.74
CA LEU A 205 -10.24 -5.55 33.71
C LEU A 205 -9.98 -6.94 34.27
N VAL A 206 -9.36 -7.80 33.47
CA VAL A 206 -9.01 -9.17 33.85
C VAL A 206 -7.50 -9.32 33.83
N LEU A 207 -6.97 -9.92 34.90
CA LEU A 207 -5.58 -10.39 34.99
C LEU A 207 -5.58 -11.88 34.64
N ARG A 208 -4.77 -12.30 33.67
CA ARG A 208 -4.60 -13.70 33.27
C ARG A 208 -3.17 -14.15 33.55
N GLU A 209 -2.99 -15.19 34.36
CA GLU A 209 -1.64 -15.74 34.62
C GLU A 209 -1.09 -16.49 33.40
N LEU A 210 0.22 -16.42 33.18
CA LEU A 210 0.91 -17.09 32.07
C LEU A 210 2.00 -18.06 32.57
N PRO A 211 2.07 -19.30 32.04
CA PRO A 211 1.24 -19.86 30.97
C PRO A 211 -0.08 -20.47 31.46
N GLY A 212 -0.30 -20.57 32.78
CA GLY A 212 -1.37 -21.38 33.39
C GLY A 212 -2.80 -20.99 33.00
N GLY A 213 -3.05 -19.71 32.74
CA GLY A 213 -4.30 -19.24 32.17
C GLY A 213 -5.46 -19.03 33.16
N GLU A 214 -5.19 -19.00 34.46
CA GLU A 214 -6.17 -18.59 35.46
C GLU A 214 -6.51 -17.09 35.32
N GLU A 215 -7.79 -16.73 35.48
CA GLU A 215 -8.29 -15.37 35.28
C GLU A 215 -8.87 -14.77 36.56
N LYS A 216 -8.33 -13.63 36.99
CA LYS A 216 -8.86 -12.79 38.08
C LYS A 216 -9.46 -11.51 37.51
N GLU A 217 -10.78 -11.38 37.58
CA GLU A 217 -11.47 -10.13 37.25
C GLU A 217 -11.35 -9.11 38.39
N LEU A 218 -11.09 -7.85 38.05
CA LEU A 218 -11.04 -6.73 38.98
C LEU A 218 -12.31 -5.87 38.82
N ASP A 219 -13.03 -5.68 39.92
CA ASP A 219 -14.12 -4.72 39.97
C ASP A 219 -13.55 -3.28 39.91
N LEU A 220 -14.00 -2.53 38.91
CA LEU A 220 -13.66 -1.13 38.67
C LEU A 220 -14.84 -0.18 38.95
N GLY A 221 -15.94 -0.71 39.46
CA GLY A 221 -17.20 0.00 39.65
C GLY A 221 -17.71 0.65 38.37
N SER A 222 -18.40 1.79 38.56
CA SER A 222 -19.05 2.55 37.50
C SER A 222 -18.11 3.41 36.64
N LEU A 223 -16.79 3.34 36.83
CA LEU A 223 -15.84 4.05 35.98
C LEU A 223 -16.03 3.70 34.49
N LEU A 224 -15.87 4.68 33.61
CA LEU A 224 -15.74 4.48 32.16
C LEU A 224 -14.26 4.23 31.85
N LYS A 225 -13.93 3.03 31.39
CA LYS A 225 -12.57 2.51 31.27
C LYS A 225 -11.95 3.01 29.96
N GLY A 226 -10.88 3.78 30.07
CA GLY A 226 -10.15 4.32 28.92
C GLY A 226 -9.04 3.39 28.46
N ASP A 227 -7.96 3.32 29.23
CA ASP A 227 -6.70 2.63 28.89
C ASP A 227 -5.89 2.35 30.16
N PHE A 228 -4.88 1.47 30.14
CA PHE A 228 -4.09 1.19 31.36
C PHE A 228 -2.67 0.65 31.09
N ILE A 229 -1.80 0.82 32.08
CA ILE A 229 -0.44 0.25 32.12
C ILE A 229 -0.11 -0.30 33.51
N PHE A 230 0.88 -1.17 33.62
CA PHE A 230 1.48 -1.56 34.91
C PHE A 230 2.45 -0.50 35.44
N SER A 231 2.72 -0.52 36.75
CA SER A 231 3.95 0.08 37.30
C SER A 231 5.19 -0.74 36.88
N PRO A 232 6.39 -0.15 36.79
CA PRO A 232 7.62 -0.86 36.43
C PRO A 232 8.00 -2.04 37.34
N ASP A 233 7.51 -2.07 38.58
CA ASP A 233 7.64 -3.21 39.51
C ASP A 233 6.50 -4.24 39.45
N GLY A 234 5.49 -4.03 38.60
CA GLY A 234 4.31 -4.89 38.49
C GLY A 234 3.35 -4.84 39.67
N THR A 235 3.62 -4.07 40.74
CA THR A 235 2.80 -4.05 41.97
C THR A 235 1.48 -3.31 41.82
N LYS A 236 1.32 -2.48 40.78
CA LYS A 236 0.18 -1.59 40.55
C LYS A 236 -0.22 -1.56 39.09
N ILE A 237 -1.47 -1.14 38.85
CA ILE A 237 -1.96 -0.71 37.53
C ILE A 237 -2.33 0.77 37.60
N TYR A 238 -1.95 1.53 36.57
CA TYR A 238 -2.38 2.91 36.33
C TYR A 238 -3.46 2.91 35.24
N LEU A 239 -4.71 3.13 35.65
CA LEU A 239 -5.91 3.11 34.81
C LEU A 239 -6.32 4.54 34.44
N VAL A 240 -6.34 4.86 33.15
CA VAL A 240 -7.06 6.03 32.61
C VAL A 240 -8.54 5.72 32.60
N ALA A 241 -9.33 6.52 33.33
CA ALA A 241 -10.79 6.39 33.35
C ALA A 241 -11.50 7.74 33.52
N SER A 242 -12.82 7.74 33.40
CA SER A 242 -13.69 8.90 33.62
C SER A 242 -14.92 8.48 34.44
N LEU A 243 -15.52 9.42 35.18
CA LEU A 243 -16.80 9.20 35.83
C LEU A 243 -17.93 9.30 34.78
N PRO A 244 -19.00 8.48 34.82
CA PRO A 244 -20.09 8.54 33.85
C PRO A 244 -20.77 9.91 33.72
N ALA A 245 -20.79 10.68 34.81
CA ALA A 245 -21.36 12.03 34.85
C ALA A 245 -20.37 13.14 34.42
N ASP A 246 -19.07 12.84 34.33
CA ASP A 246 -18.05 13.79 33.89
C ASP A 246 -17.75 13.62 32.40
N ASN A 247 -18.28 14.53 31.58
CA ASN A 247 -18.03 14.59 30.14
C ASN A 247 -16.85 15.52 29.77
N ALA A 248 -16.05 15.98 30.74
CA ALA A 248 -15.04 17.03 30.60
C ALA A 248 -13.62 16.64 31.07
N SER A 249 -13.43 15.47 31.70
CA SER A 249 -12.11 14.95 32.05
C SER A 249 -11.98 13.41 31.96
N THR A 250 -10.73 12.98 31.84
CA THR A 250 -10.25 11.66 32.32
C THR A 250 -9.26 11.90 33.45
N GLN A 251 -9.14 10.94 34.35
CA GLN A 251 -8.12 10.89 35.39
C GLN A 251 -7.36 9.57 35.33
N ILE A 252 -6.16 9.56 35.88
CA ILE A 252 -5.40 8.34 36.12
C ILE A 252 -5.67 7.89 37.56
N TYR A 253 -6.02 6.62 37.72
CA TYR A 253 -6.23 5.94 38.99
C TYR A 253 -5.12 4.92 39.22
N SER A 254 -4.55 4.88 40.41
CA SER A 254 -3.68 3.81 40.86
C SER A 254 -4.53 2.69 41.48
N LEU A 255 -4.25 1.45 41.10
CA LEU A 255 -4.80 0.23 41.69
C LEU A 255 -3.67 -0.59 42.28
N SER A 256 -3.80 -1.03 43.53
CA SER A 256 -2.86 -2.00 44.14
C SER A 256 -3.18 -3.41 43.69
N LEU A 257 -2.18 -4.17 43.22
CA LEU A 257 -2.29 -5.62 43.04
C LEU A 257 -1.86 -6.39 44.29
N ALA A 258 -1.11 -5.75 45.20
CA ALA A 258 -0.81 -6.27 46.51
C ALA A 258 -2.04 -6.14 47.44
N GLY A 259 -2.51 -7.28 47.95
CA GLY A 259 -3.64 -7.39 48.89
C GLY A 259 -4.81 -8.21 48.35
N ASN A 260 -5.42 -9.05 49.20
CA ASN A 260 -6.55 -9.90 48.81
C ASN A 260 -7.91 -9.21 49.00
N THR A 261 -7.94 -7.89 48.84
CA THR A 261 -9.12 -7.03 48.98
C THR A 261 -9.93 -7.00 47.69
N SER A 262 -11.19 -7.39 47.77
CA SER A 262 -12.20 -7.17 46.72
C SER A 262 -13.27 -6.20 47.25
N PRO A 263 -13.53 -5.06 46.57
CA PRO A 263 -12.82 -4.53 45.40
C PRO A 263 -11.38 -4.10 45.73
N PRO A 264 -10.49 -3.99 44.72
CA PRO A 264 -9.16 -3.41 44.91
C PRO A 264 -9.25 -1.94 45.33
N ALA A 265 -8.22 -1.44 46.03
CA ALA A 265 -8.14 -0.01 46.37
C ALA A 265 -7.83 0.83 45.11
N ILE A 266 -8.85 1.52 44.58
CA ILE A 266 -8.76 2.41 43.43
C ILE A 266 -8.65 3.87 43.92
N THR A 267 -7.50 4.51 43.69
CA THR A 267 -7.23 5.88 44.16
C THR A 267 -6.86 6.79 42.98
N PRO A 268 -7.54 7.93 42.76
CA PRO A 268 -7.13 8.89 41.74
C PRO A 268 -5.78 9.50 42.09
N ILE A 269 -4.84 9.47 41.13
CA ILE A 269 -3.50 10.08 41.25
C ILE A 269 -3.33 11.32 40.35
N THR A 270 -4.35 11.68 39.57
CA THR A 270 -4.48 12.99 38.91
C THR A 270 -5.83 13.63 39.23
N SER A 271 -5.95 14.93 39.00
CA SER A 271 -7.21 15.69 39.16
C SER A 271 -7.33 16.81 38.12
N GLY A 272 -8.38 17.65 38.25
CA GLY A 272 -8.61 18.82 37.41
C GLY A 272 -9.14 18.51 36.00
N PRO A 273 -9.50 19.54 35.21
CA PRO A 273 -10.16 19.38 33.90
C PRO A 273 -9.24 18.80 32.83
N GLY A 274 -9.82 18.51 31.66
CA GLY A 274 -9.09 18.04 30.47
C GLY A 274 -8.74 16.55 30.52
N TYR A 275 -8.37 16.00 29.37
CA TYR A 275 -8.24 14.55 29.20
C TYR A 275 -6.78 14.13 29.33
N LYS A 276 -6.50 13.35 30.38
CA LYS A 276 -5.23 12.67 30.59
C LYS A 276 -5.28 11.35 29.82
N ILE A 277 -4.35 11.14 28.91
CA ILE A 277 -4.27 9.94 28.05
C ILE A 277 -2.82 9.48 27.88
N ASN A 278 -2.63 8.29 27.30
CA ASN A 278 -1.33 7.74 26.91
C ASN A 278 -0.29 7.78 28.05
N PRO A 279 -0.57 7.15 29.21
CA PRO A 279 0.37 7.11 30.33
C PRO A 279 1.61 6.28 29.98
N VAL A 280 2.77 6.73 30.47
CA VAL A 280 4.05 6.01 30.38
C VAL A 280 4.74 6.08 31.74
N ALA A 281 4.84 4.95 32.44
CA ALA A 281 5.55 4.88 33.71
C ALA A 281 7.06 4.80 33.46
N VAL A 282 7.83 5.62 34.18
CA VAL A 282 9.30 5.70 34.04
C VAL A 282 9.95 4.58 34.86
N PRO A 283 10.96 3.86 34.32
CA PRO A 283 11.74 2.89 35.08
C PRO A 283 12.24 3.44 36.42
N GLY A 284 12.21 2.63 37.47
CA GLY A 284 12.54 3.07 38.84
C GLY A 284 11.36 3.68 39.63
N ASN A 285 10.12 3.54 39.16
CA ASN A 285 8.87 3.83 39.88
C ASN A 285 8.63 5.28 40.37
N ARG A 286 9.57 6.21 40.18
CA ARG A 286 9.42 7.59 40.69
C ARG A 286 8.43 8.43 39.88
N PHE A 287 8.37 8.27 38.56
CA PHE A 287 7.65 9.19 37.69
C PHE A 287 6.63 8.51 36.78
N LEU A 288 5.52 9.19 36.53
CA LEU A 288 4.53 8.86 35.51
C LEU A 288 4.39 10.03 34.53
N VAL A 289 4.65 9.77 33.25
CA VAL A 289 4.38 10.71 32.15
C VAL A 289 2.95 10.47 31.66
N TYR A 290 2.22 11.52 31.30
CA TYR A 290 0.97 11.40 30.54
C TYR A 290 0.74 12.62 29.63
N GLN A 291 -0.06 12.45 28.59
CA GLN A 291 -0.40 13.51 27.63
C GLN A 291 -1.70 14.21 28.05
N ASN A 292 -1.76 15.54 27.85
CA ASN A 292 -2.96 16.34 28.08
C ASN A 292 -3.62 16.66 26.74
N PHE A 293 -4.86 16.22 26.56
CA PHE A 293 -5.63 16.37 25.33
C PHE A 293 -6.87 17.26 25.53
N PRO A 294 -7.30 18.02 24.51
CA PRO A 294 -8.45 18.94 24.59
C PRO A 294 -9.82 18.29 24.30
N SER A 295 -9.87 17.05 23.79
CA SER A 295 -11.09 16.40 23.28
C SER A 295 -11.38 15.05 23.94
N ASP A 296 -12.67 14.76 24.17
CA ASP A 296 -13.16 13.57 24.86
C ASP A 296 -12.79 12.25 24.16
N PRO A 297 -11.98 11.36 24.79
CA PRO A 297 -11.63 10.07 24.21
C PRO A 297 -12.84 9.10 24.13
N PHE A 298 -13.91 9.33 24.90
CA PHE A 298 -15.16 8.58 24.83
C PHE A 298 -16.17 9.17 23.83
N SER A 299 -15.80 10.26 23.14
CA SER A 299 -16.52 10.77 21.98
C SER A 299 -18.00 11.15 22.17
N ARG A 300 -18.44 11.41 23.41
CA ARG A 300 -19.85 11.58 23.83
C ARG A 300 -20.56 12.73 23.11
N GLN A 301 -19.82 13.77 22.69
CA GLN A 301 -20.35 14.95 21.99
C GLN A 301 -21.05 14.59 20.66
N ALA A 302 -20.60 13.56 19.94
CA ALA A 302 -21.21 13.13 18.67
C ALA A 302 -22.59 12.47 18.85
N LEU A 303 -23.01 12.18 20.09
CA LEU A 303 -24.31 11.61 20.42
C LEU A 303 -25.37 12.70 20.63
N ALA A 304 -24.95 13.90 21.05
CA ALA A 304 -25.83 15.01 21.40
C ALA A 304 -26.31 15.83 20.19
N SER A 305 -25.58 15.81 19.07
CA SER A 305 -25.86 16.66 17.90
C SER A 305 -26.97 16.15 16.99
N GLY A 306 -27.38 14.88 17.10
CA GLY A 306 -28.64 14.35 16.53
C GLY A 306 -28.93 14.68 15.07
N ALA A 307 -27.90 14.78 14.23
CA ALA A 307 -27.99 15.44 12.92
C ALA A 307 -28.99 14.75 11.99
N ARG A 308 -29.98 15.52 11.54
CA ARG A 308 -30.72 15.23 10.30
C ARG A 308 -29.76 15.35 9.11
N GLY A 309 -30.13 14.75 7.98
CA GLY A 309 -29.43 15.00 6.72
C GLY A 309 -29.42 16.48 6.34
N ASP A 310 -28.51 16.81 5.43
CA ASP A 310 -28.41 18.03 4.61
C ASP A 310 -27.55 19.20 5.16
N GLU A 311 -27.30 19.34 6.47
CA GLU A 311 -26.37 20.37 6.99
C GLU A 311 -25.28 19.81 7.92
N ALA A 312 -24.14 19.44 7.35
CA ALA A 312 -22.98 18.91 8.07
C ALA A 312 -21.65 19.61 7.69
N GLN A 313 -21.56 20.93 7.91
CA GLN A 313 -20.30 21.66 7.73
C GLN A 313 -19.30 21.39 8.87
N SER A 314 -18.06 21.05 8.52
CA SER A 314 -16.83 21.28 9.31
C SER A 314 -16.79 20.79 10.77
N ALA A 315 -17.28 19.57 11.06
CA ALA A 315 -17.03 18.89 12.34
C ALA A 315 -15.81 17.94 12.27
N THR A 316 -14.60 18.48 12.10
CA THR A 316 -13.36 17.68 12.00
C THR A 316 -12.95 17.06 13.34
N ARG A 317 -13.20 15.76 13.54
CA ARG A 317 -12.36 14.97 14.46
C ARG A 317 -10.93 14.91 13.90
N PRO A 318 -9.89 15.09 14.72
CA PRO A 318 -8.53 14.75 14.29
C PRO A 318 -8.43 13.23 14.07
N GLN A 319 -7.81 12.82 12.96
CA GLN A 319 -7.40 11.42 12.79
C GLN A 319 -6.14 11.17 13.63
N GLU A 320 -6.30 10.60 14.82
CA GLU A 320 -5.17 9.95 15.51
C GLU A 320 -5.06 8.49 15.05
N GLY A 321 -4.70 8.32 13.78
CA GLY A 321 -3.89 7.18 13.36
C GLY A 321 -2.42 7.56 13.54
N SER A 322 -1.62 6.70 14.19
CA SER A 322 -0.20 6.96 14.50
C SER A 322 0.73 6.80 13.28
N ALA A 323 0.47 7.59 12.24
CA ALA A 323 1.24 7.70 11.02
C ALA A 323 1.73 9.14 10.82
N GLY A 324 3.04 9.32 10.65
CA GLY A 324 3.69 10.63 10.76
C GLY A 324 3.56 11.53 9.52
N GLY A 325 3.14 12.77 9.75
CA GLY A 325 3.93 13.95 9.36
C GLY A 325 3.94 14.40 7.88
N ALA A 326 2.89 15.10 7.46
CA ALA A 326 2.95 16.09 6.39
C ALA A 326 2.24 17.39 6.82
N GLN A 327 2.73 18.57 6.42
CA GLN A 327 2.17 19.86 6.83
C GLN A 327 1.24 20.49 5.80
N THR A 328 0.27 21.26 6.28
CA THR A 328 -0.55 22.19 5.49
C THR A 328 0.04 23.61 5.51
N PRO A 329 0.43 24.15 4.34
CA PRO A 329 0.49 25.59 4.09
C PRO A 329 -0.66 26.02 3.16
N GLY A 330 -1.38 27.10 3.48
CA GLY A 330 -2.47 27.57 2.61
C GLY A 330 -3.63 28.32 3.29
N LEU A 331 -3.35 29.24 4.23
CA LEU A 331 -4.35 30.18 4.74
C LEU A 331 -3.82 31.61 4.67
N ALA A 332 -4.67 32.54 4.20
CA ALA A 332 -4.34 33.95 4.11
C ALA A 332 -4.16 34.58 5.51
N PRO A 333 -3.33 35.63 5.64
CA PRO A 333 -3.01 36.24 6.94
C PRO A 333 -4.20 37.05 7.48
N GLY A 334 -5.15 36.39 8.17
CA GLY A 334 -6.38 37.07 8.61
C GLY A 334 -7.24 36.43 9.68
N GLN A 335 -7.01 35.19 10.15
CA GLN A 335 -7.79 34.60 11.26
C GLN A 335 -7.01 33.54 12.05
N PHE A 336 -6.71 33.83 13.31
CA PHE A 336 -6.00 32.90 14.21
C PHE A 336 -6.94 31.87 14.84
N SER A 337 -7.19 30.76 14.12
CA SER A 337 -7.59 29.52 14.79
C SER A 337 -6.38 28.95 15.53
N ARG A 338 -6.26 29.26 16.82
CA ARG A 338 -5.25 28.63 17.70
C ARG A 338 -5.62 27.16 17.87
N GLN A 339 -4.92 26.25 17.19
CA GLN A 339 -4.87 24.87 17.68
C GLN A 339 -4.32 24.90 19.12
N PRO A 340 -4.95 24.20 20.08
CA PRO A 340 -4.47 24.16 21.44
C PRO A 340 -3.08 23.52 21.48
N ALA A 341 -2.15 24.13 22.20
CA ALA A 341 -0.80 23.60 22.32
C ALA A 341 -0.83 22.21 22.97
N ARG A 342 -0.25 21.21 22.27
CA ARG A 342 -0.02 19.89 22.84
C ARG A 342 0.90 20.04 24.06
N SER A 343 0.56 19.37 25.15
CA SER A 343 1.35 19.37 26.37
C SER A 343 1.33 18.00 27.03
N PHE A 344 2.34 17.74 27.85
CA PHE A 344 2.42 16.55 28.68
C PHE A 344 2.73 16.96 30.11
N SER A 345 2.46 16.06 31.05
CA SER A 345 2.77 16.25 32.46
C SER A 345 3.61 15.09 32.97
N LEU A 346 4.50 15.42 33.91
CA LEU A 346 5.27 14.49 34.70
C LEU A 346 4.75 14.55 36.14
N LEU A 347 4.22 13.43 36.63
CA LEU A 347 3.79 13.24 38.01
C LEU A 347 4.91 12.54 38.79
N ASP A 348 5.40 13.15 39.87
CA ASP A 348 6.26 12.48 40.85
C ASP A 348 5.37 11.68 41.82
N LEU A 349 5.51 10.35 41.77
CA LEU A 349 4.69 9.39 42.48
C LEU A 349 5.01 9.33 43.98
N ASN A 350 6.13 9.92 44.44
CA ASN A 350 6.51 9.95 45.84
C ASN A 350 5.82 11.08 46.63
N ASN A 351 5.45 12.18 45.96
CA ASN A 351 4.92 13.38 46.61
C ASN A 351 3.67 13.99 45.93
N GLY A 352 3.22 13.44 44.80
CA GLY A 352 2.04 13.90 44.07
C GLY A 352 2.22 15.18 43.25
N GLN A 353 3.43 15.71 43.15
CA GLN A 353 3.69 16.93 42.38
C GLN A 353 3.60 16.68 40.87
N ILE A 354 2.93 17.59 40.16
CA ILE A 354 2.73 17.51 38.71
C ILE A 354 3.44 18.70 38.05
N LYS A 355 4.42 18.43 37.18
CA LYS A 355 5.10 19.44 36.35
C LYS A 355 4.66 19.28 34.89
N THR A 356 4.05 20.31 34.32
CA THR A 356 3.52 20.29 32.95
C THR A 356 4.44 21.03 31.99
N PHE A 357 4.63 20.47 30.80
CA PHE A 357 5.53 20.96 29.76
C PHE A 357 4.77 21.09 28.42
N GLU A 358 5.01 22.19 27.70
CA GLU A 358 4.54 22.40 26.34
C GLU A 358 5.38 21.55 25.37
N GLY A 359 4.72 20.67 24.60
CA GLY A 359 5.39 19.74 23.69
C GLY A 359 4.61 18.46 23.38
N SER A 360 5.16 17.63 22.51
CA SER A 360 4.60 16.35 22.07
C SER A 360 5.70 15.31 21.78
N SER A 361 5.29 14.10 21.36
CA SER A 361 6.20 13.01 20.99
C SER A 361 7.22 12.66 22.08
N VAL A 362 6.74 12.62 23.33
CA VAL A 362 7.56 12.31 24.51
C VAL A 362 8.00 10.85 24.47
N VAL A 363 9.30 10.61 24.68
CA VAL A 363 9.88 9.28 24.87
C VAL A 363 10.77 9.27 26.09
N VAL A 364 10.73 8.17 26.85
CA VAL A 364 11.56 7.96 28.03
C VAL A 364 12.82 7.18 27.61
N SER A 365 13.96 7.53 28.20
CA SER A 365 15.22 6.78 27.98
C SER A 365 15.12 5.37 28.60
N PRO A 366 15.72 4.32 28.00
CA PRO A 366 15.67 2.97 28.57
C PRO A 366 16.22 2.86 30.02
N PRO A 367 17.25 3.62 30.44
CA PRO A 367 17.68 3.67 31.84
C PRO A 367 16.72 4.39 32.80
N GLY A 368 15.70 5.10 32.32
CA GLY A 368 14.77 5.88 33.14
C GLY A 368 15.34 7.19 33.71
N ASP A 369 16.56 7.60 33.33
CA ASP A 369 17.24 8.77 33.90
C ASP A 369 16.85 10.12 33.23
N SER A 370 16.20 10.03 32.08
CA SER A 370 15.83 11.17 31.24
C SER A 370 14.65 10.87 30.32
N LEU A 371 14.02 11.92 29.81
CA LEU A 371 13.06 11.87 28.71
C LEU A 371 13.40 12.91 27.65
N ALA A 372 13.01 12.64 26.40
CA ALA A 372 13.14 13.56 25.28
C ALA A 372 11.76 13.85 24.67
N TYR A 373 11.58 15.06 24.14
CA TYR A 373 10.31 15.50 23.55
C TYR A 373 10.52 16.59 22.49
N LEU A 374 9.48 16.86 21.71
CA LEU A 374 9.48 17.88 20.67
C LEU A 374 8.64 19.10 21.09
N LYS A 375 9.16 20.30 20.83
CA LYS A 375 8.44 21.58 20.97
C LYS A 375 8.53 22.38 19.67
N ARG A 376 7.47 23.12 19.30
CA ARG A 376 7.55 24.19 18.30
C ARG A 376 7.56 25.55 18.98
N GLU A 377 8.46 26.42 18.58
CA GLU A 377 8.64 27.77 19.11
C GLU A 377 8.66 28.76 17.93
N GLY A 378 7.49 29.33 17.61
CA GLY A 378 7.28 30.12 16.39
C GLY A 378 7.51 29.29 15.12
N ASN A 379 8.56 29.64 14.37
CA ASN A 379 8.97 28.97 13.13
C ASN A 379 10.06 27.90 13.36
N GLU A 380 10.44 27.64 14.61
CA GLU A 380 11.51 26.71 14.96
C GLU A 380 10.94 25.45 15.63
N ASN A 381 11.51 24.30 15.30
CA ASN A 381 11.23 23.02 15.93
C ASN A 381 12.44 22.61 16.78
N LEU A 382 12.17 22.15 17.99
CA LEU A 382 13.14 21.87 19.03
C LEU A 382 13.00 20.42 19.49
N LEU A 383 14.12 19.70 19.55
CA LEU A 383 14.25 18.47 20.33
C LEU A 383 14.86 18.86 21.68
N LEU A 384 14.12 18.61 22.77
CA LEU A 384 14.54 18.88 24.13
C LEU A 384 14.74 17.58 24.92
N LEU A 385 15.63 17.63 25.89
CA LEU A 385 15.91 16.58 26.86
C LEU A 385 15.66 17.13 28.27
N ILE A 386 14.98 16.37 29.12
CA ILE A 386 14.88 16.61 30.56
C ILE A 386 15.60 15.46 31.26
N LYS A 387 16.56 15.77 32.14
CA LYS A 387 17.05 14.80 33.14
C LYS A 387 16.02 14.71 34.26
N LEU A 388 15.76 13.50 34.74
CA LEU A 388 14.74 13.20 35.74
C LEU A 388 15.30 13.37 37.17
N ASP A 389 15.95 14.51 37.36
CA ASP A 389 16.45 15.02 38.63
C ASP A 389 15.38 15.86 39.37
N GLU A 390 15.76 16.60 40.41
CA GLU A 390 14.84 17.45 41.19
C GLU A 390 14.49 18.77 40.49
N ASN A 391 15.31 19.24 39.55
CA ASN A 391 15.11 20.50 38.84
C ASN A 391 14.16 20.30 37.64
N LEU A 392 14.23 19.14 36.98
CA LEU A 392 13.43 18.78 35.81
C LEU A 392 13.50 19.86 34.71
N THR A 393 14.72 20.31 34.39
CA THR A 393 14.98 21.46 33.50
C THR A 393 15.14 21.00 32.05
N PRO A 394 14.35 21.53 31.09
CA PRO A 394 14.53 21.22 29.67
C PRO A 394 15.83 21.83 29.11
N LYS A 395 16.68 21.00 28.51
CA LYS A 395 17.83 21.41 27.70
C LYS A 395 17.50 21.19 26.22
N VAL A 396 17.66 22.22 25.38
CA VAL A 396 17.59 22.05 23.91
C VAL A 396 18.79 21.24 23.44
N ILE A 397 18.53 20.17 22.68
CA ILE A 397 19.54 19.28 22.09
C ILE A 397 19.71 19.55 20.59
N LYS A 398 18.59 19.72 19.86
CA LYS A 398 18.56 20.16 18.46
C LYS A 398 17.54 21.26 18.29
N LYS A 399 17.87 22.22 17.44
CA LYS A 399 17.02 23.33 16.98
C LYS A 399 17.11 23.39 15.45
N ALA A 400 15.96 23.50 14.79
CA ALA A 400 15.87 23.54 13.32
C ALA A 400 14.66 24.37 12.87
N SER A 401 14.72 24.97 11.67
CA SER A 401 13.52 25.42 10.95
C SER A 401 12.72 24.25 10.38
N ALA A 402 13.44 23.20 9.96
CA ALA A 402 12.88 21.92 9.54
C ALA A 402 11.94 21.30 10.60
N PRO A 403 10.78 20.75 10.20
CA PRO A 403 9.97 19.87 11.03
C PRO A 403 10.79 18.71 11.63
N LEU A 404 10.47 18.34 12.88
CA LEU A 404 11.05 17.19 13.59
C LEU A 404 9.94 16.20 13.96
N ALA A 405 10.23 14.90 13.96
CA ALA A 405 9.30 13.85 14.38
C ALA A 405 10.00 12.63 15.01
N SER A 406 9.21 11.75 15.61
CA SER A 406 9.58 10.41 16.11
C SER A 406 10.97 10.25 16.74
N PRO A 407 11.27 10.94 17.85
CA PRO A 407 12.50 10.68 18.60
C PRO A 407 12.50 9.25 19.18
N ALA A 408 13.68 8.62 19.20
CA ALA A 408 13.91 7.33 19.84
C ALA A 408 15.33 7.28 20.43
N PHE A 409 15.44 6.85 21.69
CA PHE A 409 16.74 6.66 22.35
C PHE A 409 17.46 5.39 21.89
N SER A 410 18.79 5.42 21.91
CA SER A 410 19.61 4.21 21.90
C SER A 410 19.39 3.35 23.15
N PRO A 411 19.70 2.03 23.14
CA PRO A 411 19.49 1.15 24.30
C PRO A 411 20.22 1.59 25.58
N ASP A 412 21.33 2.33 25.44
CA ASP A 412 22.10 2.89 26.56
C ASP A 412 21.70 4.33 26.94
N GLY A 413 20.71 4.91 26.25
CA GLY A 413 20.22 6.28 26.48
C GLY A 413 21.15 7.41 26.01
N LYS A 414 22.31 7.11 25.39
CA LYS A 414 23.32 8.14 25.03
C LYS A 414 23.09 8.86 23.70
N GLN A 415 22.27 8.30 22.82
CA GLN A 415 21.99 8.85 21.49
C GLN A 415 20.49 8.91 21.23
N ILE A 416 20.07 9.85 20.38
CA ILE A 416 18.69 9.95 19.91
C ILE A 416 18.69 9.88 18.38
N ALA A 417 17.94 8.92 17.84
CA ALA A 417 17.51 8.92 16.45
C ALA A 417 16.21 9.72 16.33
N PHE A 418 16.04 10.50 15.27
CA PHE A 418 14.84 11.31 15.03
C PHE A 418 14.62 11.55 13.53
N GLU A 419 13.36 11.80 13.13
CA GLU A 419 13.03 12.31 11.81
C GLU A 419 13.29 13.82 11.75
N MET A 420 13.88 14.31 10.66
CA MET A 420 13.91 15.73 10.31
C MET A 420 13.58 15.91 8.84
N SER A 421 12.65 16.82 8.52
CA SER A 421 12.21 17.07 7.15
C SER A 421 13.14 18.06 6.43
N VAL A 422 13.89 17.59 5.44
CA VAL A 422 14.89 18.36 4.70
C VAL A 422 14.48 18.43 3.23
N ASP A 423 14.40 19.66 2.71
CA ASP A 423 14.00 19.96 1.32
C ASP A 423 12.65 19.36 0.87
N GLY A 424 11.79 19.01 1.84
CA GLY A 424 10.48 18.41 1.65
C GLY A 424 10.40 16.92 2.01
N ASN A 425 11.53 16.21 2.09
CA ASN A 425 11.57 14.78 2.41
C ASN A 425 11.91 14.53 3.90
N ASN A 426 11.33 13.49 4.52
CA ASN A 426 11.64 13.12 5.91
C ASN A 426 12.83 12.16 5.94
N GLU A 427 13.80 12.44 6.80
CA GLU A 427 15.09 11.76 6.85
C GLU A 427 15.49 11.43 8.28
N ILE A 428 16.18 10.30 8.50
CA ILE A 428 16.68 9.90 9.82
C ILE A 428 17.99 10.62 10.13
N PHE A 429 18.00 11.30 11.27
CA PHE A 429 19.18 11.88 11.89
C PHE A 429 19.46 11.18 13.22
N LEU A 430 20.74 11.17 13.59
CA LEU A 430 21.25 10.64 14.85
C LEU A 430 22.03 11.75 15.55
N ILE A 431 21.73 12.03 16.82
CA ILE A 431 22.48 12.95 17.66
C ILE A 431 23.03 12.26 18.91
N ASP A 432 24.30 12.50 19.18
CA ASP A 432 25.02 12.02 20.37
C ASP A 432 24.90 13.05 21.51
N LEU A 433 24.41 12.63 22.68
CA LEU A 433 24.02 13.56 23.75
C LEU A 433 25.19 14.08 24.60
N GLU A 434 26.35 13.44 24.53
CA GLU A 434 27.57 13.87 25.21
C GLU A 434 28.36 14.86 24.33
N SER A 435 28.64 14.47 23.09
CA SER A 435 29.44 15.29 22.16
C SER A 435 28.65 16.31 21.35
N HIS A 436 27.31 16.26 21.41
CA HIS A 436 26.38 17.08 20.61
C HIS A 436 26.58 16.95 19.08
N LYS A 437 27.21 15.87 18.62
CA LYS A 437 27.45 15.61 17.20
C LYS A 437 26.22 15.02 16.53
N GLU A 438 25.85 15.58 15.40
CA GLU A 438 24.76 15.12 14.54
C GLU A 438 25.29 14.38 13.30
N ARG A 439 24.59 13.32 12.88
CA ARG A 439 24.82 12.59 11.63
C ARG A 439 23.50 12.30 10.93
N ARG A 440 23.32 12.81 9.71
CA ARG A 440 22.26 12.36 8.77
C ARG A 440 22.58 10.93 8.32
N ILE A 441 21.67 10.00 8.59
CA ILE A 441 21.80 8.57 8.30
C ILE A 441 21.31 8.29 6.87
N THR A 442 20.13 8.80 6.51
CA THR A 442 19.43 8.55 5.24
C THR A 442 19.49 9.78 4.32
N ARG A 443 19.42 9.58 3.00
CA ARG A 443 19.77 10.58 1.97
C ARG A 443 18.96 10.40 0.67
N GLU A 444 17.75 9.91 0.80
CA GLU A 444 17.01 9.29 -0.29
C GLU A 444 15.79 10.14 -0.71
N ILE A 445 14.95 9.64 -1.63
CA ILE A 445 13.89 10.43 -2.28
C ILE A 445 12.53 10.19 -1.60
N GLN A 446 12.26 8.97 -1.15
CA GLN A 446 11.10 8.63 -0.35
C GLN A 446 11.34 8.98 1.14
N PRO A 447 10.29 9.17 1.96
CA PRO A 447 10.45 9.54 3.36
C PRO A 447 10.80 8.33 4.24
N ASP A 448 11.92 8.43 4.94
CA ASP A 448 12.26 7.56 6.07
C ASP A 448 11.61 8.08 7.36
N ARG A 449 10.95 7.17 8.10
CA ARG A 449 10.06 7.51 9.23
C ARG A 449 10.15 6.51 10.38
N GLN A 450 9.76 6.96 11.57
CA GLN A 450 9.60 6.16 12.79
C GLN A 450 10.85 5.32 13.15
N PRO A 451 12.06 5.93 13.23
CA PRO A 451 13.28 5.21 13.53
C PRO A 451 13.26 4.63 14.96
N ARG A 452 13.73 3.40 15.14
CA ARG A 452 14.08 2.83 16.45
C ARG A 452 15.35 1.99 16.36
N PHE A 453 16.04 1.84 17.49
CA PHE A 453 17.23 1.01 17.55
C PHE A 453 16.84 -0.47 17.67
N LEU A 454 17.38 -1.30 16.78
CA LEU A 454 17.39 -2.76 16.93
C LEU A 454 18.56 -3.18 17.82
N SER A 455 19.69 -2.48 17.72
CA SER A 455 20.88 -2.63 18.57
C SER A 455 21.60 -1.28 18.66
N ALA A 456 22.61 -1.16 19.53
CA ALA A 456 23.40 0.08 19.66
C ALA A 456 24.08 0.55 18.35
N ASP A 457 24.20 -0.34 17.36
CA ASP A 457 24.80 -0.11 16.05
C ASP A 457 23.83 -0.27 14.87
N LYS A 458 22.51 -0.44 15.10
CA LYS A 458 21.52 -0.62 14.02
C LYS A 458 20.19 0.07 14.32
N ILE A 459 19.71 0.87 13.37
CA ILE A 459 18.37 1.47 13.38
C ILE A 459 17.48 0.74 12.39
N ILE A 460 16.23 0.46 12.76
CA ILE A 460 15.15 0.12 11.82
C ILE A 460 14.26 1.35 11.63
N ALA A 461 13.82 1.60 10.40
CA ALA A 461 12.85 2.65 10.07
C ALA A 461 11.92 2.19 8.93
N PHE A 462 10.78 2.85 8.80
CA PHE A 462 9.89 2.70 7.65
C PHE A 462 10.28 3.67 6.53
N LYS A 463 10.64 3.14 5.36
CA LYS A 463 10.74 3.91 4.12
C LYS A 463 9.37 4.00 3.43
N GLY A 464 9.07 5.15 2.82
CA GLY A 464 7.86 5.37 2.00
C GLY A 464 6.64 5.86 2.79
N GLU A 465 5.53 6.09 2.09
CA GLU A 465 4.28 6.55 2.72
C GLU A 465 3.70 5.55 3.75
N PRO A 466 2.92 6.00 4.76
CA PRO A 466 2.26 5.11 5.74
C PRO A 466 1.28 4.06 5.19
N ARG A 467 0.86 4.20 3.94
CA ARG A 467 -0.01 3.23 3.24
C ARG A 467 0.78 2.11 2.54
N HIS A 468 2.08 2.35 2.32
CA HIS A 468 2.92 1.67 1.33
C HIS A 468 4.32 1.34 1.90
N SER A 469 4.49 1.49 3.22
CA SER A 469 5.80 1.52 3.87
C SER A 469 6.52 0.17 3.88
N ARG A 470 7.84 0.21 4.04
CA ARG A 470 8.72 -0.96 4.09
C ARG A 470 9.77 -0.82 5.19
N SER A 471 10.11 -1.90 5.87
CA SER A 471 11.11 -1.90 6.95
C SER A 471 12.53 -2.01 6.40
N TYR A 472 13.33 -0.98 6.63
CA TYR A 472 14.76 -0.94 6.30
C TYR A 472 15.60 -0.88 7.58
N LEU A 473 16.66 -1.68 7.57
CA LEU A 473 17.69 -1.74 8.59
C LEU A 473 18.92 -0.95 8.14
N TYR A 474 19.34 0.00 8.97
CA TYR A 474 20.44 0.93 8.76
C TYR A 474 21.60 0.58 9.70
N ASP A 475 22.67 0.01 9.15
CA ASP A 475 23.86 -0.37 9.92
C ASP A 475 24.76 0.85 10.16
N LEU A 476 24.84 1.28 11.42
CA LEU A 476 25.46 2.55 11.82
C LEU A 476 27.00 2.55 11.73
N LYS A 477 27.62 1.37 11.54
CA LYS A 477 29.07 1.17 11.42
C LYS A 477 29.52 1.15 9.96
N THR A 478 28.81 0.41 9.12
CA THR A 478 29.16 0.19 7.70
C THR A 478 28.45 1.15 6.75
N GLY A 479 27.35 1.78 7.18
CA GLY A 479 26.49 2.58 6.31
C GLY A 479 25.63 1.76 5.35
N LYS A 480 25.63 0.42 5.46
CA LYS A 480 24.79 -0.45 4.64
C LYS A 480 23.32 -0.34 5.03
N THR A 481 22.45 -0.39 4.01
CA THR A 481 21.00 -0.51 4.14
C THR A 481 20.58 -1.94 3.78
N LEU A 482 19.59 -2.47 4.49
CA LEU A 482 19.03 -3.81 4.26
C LEU A 482 17.51 -3.76 4.47
N ARG A 483 16.74 -3.95 3.41
CA ARG A 483 15.29 -4.19 3.54
C ARG A 483 15.07 -5.56 4.18
N LEU A 484 14.21 -5.62 5.20
CA LEU A 484 14.03 -6.83 6.02
C LEU A 484 12.91 -7.76 5.53
N VAL A 485 11.83 -7.21 4.97
CA VAL A 485 10.68 -7.98 4.50
C VAL A 485 10.54 -7.82 2.98
N HIS A 486 10.64 -8.95 2.28
CA HIS A 486 10.51 -9.05 0.83
C HIS A 486 9.44 -10.09 0.49
N ASN A 487 8.79 -9.91 -0.65
CA ASN A 487 7.89 -10.93 -1.17
C ASN A 487 8.68 -12.03 -1.86
N ASP A 488 8.32 -13.30 -1.67
CA ASP A 488 8.99 -14.44 -2.30
C ASP A 488 8.50 -14.69 -3.75
N THR A 489 8.09 -13.61 -4.43
CA THR A 489 7.54 -13.58 -5.79
C THR A 489 8.12 -12.41 -6.59
N ILE A 490 8.09 -12.54 -7.92
CA ILE A 490 8.76 -11.62 -8.87
C ILE A 490 7.97 -10.34 -9.22
N ARG A 491 6.67 -10.28 -8.88
CA ARG A 491 5.72 -9.25 -9.33
C ARG A 491 4.82 -8.73 -8.22
N THR A 492 5.08 -9.11 -6.97
CA THR A 492 4.24 -8.75 -5.82
C THR A 492 5.10 -8.02 -4.79
N ILE A 493 4.50 -7.12 -4.02
CA ILE A 493 5.19 -6.37 -2.97
C ILE A 493 4.52 -6.58 -1.63
N VAL A 494 5.21 -6.14 -0.57
CA VAL A 494 4.70 -6.15 0.80
C VAL A 494 4.62 -4.69 1.26
N PRO A 495 3.41 -4.13 1.38
CA PRO A 495 3.14 -2.96 2.22
C PRO A 495 3.17 -3.39 3.70
N GLU A 496 3.95 -2.69 4.50
CA GLU A 496 4.13 -2.91 5.94
C GLU A 496 3.59 -1.71 6.73
N TYR A 497 2.91 -1.98 7.84
CA TYR A 497 2.13 -0.97 8.57
C TYR A 497 2.51 -0.81 10.04
N GLU A 498 2.81 -1.93 10.71
CA GLU A 498 3.15 -1.98 12.12
C GLU A 498 4.22 -3.06 12.31
N TRP A 499 5.16 -2.85 13.24
CA TRP A 499 6.09 -3.90 13.66
C TRP A 499 6.34 -3.88 15.17
N ALA A 500 6.77 -5.03 15.69
CA ALA A 500 7.26 -5.20 17.05
C ALA A 500 8.60 -5.94 17.02
N ILE A 501 9.58 -5.42 17.76
CA ILE A 501 10.93 -5.99 17.87
C ILE A 501 10.96 -6.85 19.13
N HIS A 502 11.48 -8.08 19.02
CA HIS A 502 11.72 -8.93 20.19
C HIS A 502 12.82 -8.29 21.08
N PRO A 503 12.71 -8.27 22.43
CA PRO A 503 13.65 -7.53 23.30
C PRO A 503 15.13 -7.88 23.14
N ARG A 504 15.47 -9.08 22.63
CA ARG A 504 16.85 -9.52 22.34
C ARG A 504 17.31 -9.29 20.89
N ALA A 505 16.51 -8.60 20.06
CA ALA A 505 16.74 -8.35 18.64
C ALA A 505 16.86 -9.62 17.73
N GLU A 506 16.51 -10.80 18.25
CA GLU A 506 16.57 -12.09 17.53
C GLU A 506 15.40 -12.34 16.57
N ALA A 507 14.30 -11.58 16.70
CA ALA A 507 13.14 -11.66 15.83
C ALA A 507 12.38 -10.33 15.75
N MET A 508 11.54 -10.20 14.74
CA MET A 508 10.59 -9.10 14.56
C MET A 508 9.24 -9.66 14.10
N VAL A 509 8.13 -9.05 14.52
CA VAL A 509 6.79 -9.34 14.01
C VAL A 509 6.31 -8.14 13.20
N VAL A 510 5.73 -8.36 12.02
CA VAL A 510 5.30 -7.30 11.08
C VAL A 510 3.85 -7.54 10.65
N VAL A 511 3.06 -6.47 10.62
CA VAL A 511 1.69 -6.45 10.09
C VAL A 511 1.72 -5.91 8.67
N ALA A 512 1.29 -6.71 7.69
CA ALA A 512 1.52 -6.45 6.28
C ALA A 512 0.50 -7.11 5.33
N ASP A 513 0.36 -6.57 4.13
CA ASP A 513 -0.41 -7.17 3.03
C ASP A 513 0.55 -8.03 2.19
N TYR A 514 1.00 -9.17 2.74
CA TYR A 514 2.12 -9.95 2.19
C TYR A 514 1.81 -10.62 0.86
N ASP A 515 0.56 -10.88 0.52
CA ASP A 515 0.13 -11.39 -0.79
C ASP A 515 -0.15 -10.28 -1.83
N GLY A 516 -0.09 -9.01 -1.42
CA GLY A 516 -0.44 -7.86 -2.25
C GLY A 516 -1.94 -7.53 -2.34
N ASP A 517 -2.80 -8.17 -1.53
CA ASP A 517 -4.23 -7.81 -1.47
C ASP A 517 -4.49 -6.56 -0.60
N THR A 518 -4.22 -5.41 -1.19
CA THR A 518 -4.48 -4.08 -0.63
C THR A 518 -5.97 -3.66 -0.63
N ILE A 519 -6.91 -4.54 -1.02
CA ILE A 519 -8.35 -4.32 -0.85
C ILE A 519 -8.83 -4.84 0.51
N SER A 520 -8.19 -5.87 1.07
CA SER A 520 -8.54 -6.43 2.36
C SER A 520 -8.52 -5.39 3.51
N PRO A 521 -9.51 -5.39 4.42
CA PRO A 521 -9.43 -4.65 5.69
C PRO A 521 -8.62 -5.39 6.76
N GLU A 522 -8.39 -6.70 6.56
CA GLU A 522 -7.67 -7.63 7.41
C GLU A 522 -6.25 -7.84 6.87
N ARG A 523 -5.27 -7.95 7.75
CA ARG A 523 -3.84 -7.94 7.40
C ARG A 523 -3.10 -9.07 8.08
N GLY A 524 -2.27 -9.77 7.34
CA GLY A 524 -1.46 -10.85 7.89
C GLY A 524 -0.42 -10.34 8.89
N VAL A 525 -0.12 -11.17 9.88
CA VAL A 525 0.89 -10.90 10.90
C VAL A 525 2.00 -11.93 10.81
N TYR A 526 3.21 -11.48 10.50
CA TYR A 526 4.32 -12.31 10.07
C TYR A 526 5.51 -12.19 11.01
N LEU A 527 6.00 -13.33 11.49
CA LEU A 527 7.24 -13.45 12.27
C LEU A 527 8.45 -13.55 11.33
N VAL A 528 9.36 -12.59 11.43
CA VAL A 528 10.68 -12.58 10.77
C VAL A 528 11.74 -13.04 11.77
N ASN A 529 12.32 -14.21 11.55
CA ASN A 529 13.36 -14.76 12.44
C ASN A 529 14.75 -14.26 12.03
N LEU A 530 15.23 -13.18 12.65
CA LEU A 530 16.51 -12.53 12.34
C LEU A 530 17.73 -13.42 12.67
N SER A 531 17.55 -14.39 13.57
CA SER A 531 18.54 -15.44 13.88
C SER A 531 18.53 -16.63 12.89
N GLN A 532 17.58 -16.70 11.95
CA GLN A 532 17.45 -17.82 11.03
C GLN A 532 17.32 -17.39 9.56
N ARG A 533 18.42 -17.53 8.81
CA ARG A 533 18.43 -17.42 7.34
C ARG A 533 17.66 -18.58 6.70
N ILE A 534 17.20 -18.38 5.47
CA ILE A 534 16.76 -19.48 4.59
C ILE A 534 17.97 -20.38 4.23
N SER A 535 17.72 -21.64 3.85
CA SER A 535 18.76 -22.53 3.32
C SER A 535 18.98 -22.34 1.81
N ARG A 536 20.06 -22.92 1.28
CA ARG A 536 20.36 -22.91 -0.16
C ARG A 536 19.33 -23.71 -0.96
N GLU A 537 18.80 -24.78 -0.38
CA GLU A 537 17.72 -25.60 -0.94
C GLU A 537 16.39 -24.83 -0.96
N GLU A 538 16.08 -24.08 0.10
CA GLU A 538 14.89 -23.21 0.17
C GLU A 538 14.97 -22.08 -0.87
N LEU A 539 16.14 -21.46 -1.04
CA LEU A 539 16.37 -20.46 -2.09
C LEU A 539 16.22 -21.08 -3.50
N LEU A 540 16.84 -22.24 -3.77
CA LEU A 540 16.70 -22.94 -5.05
C LEU A 540 15.24 -23.35 -5.33
N ALA A 541 14.48 -23.75 -4.31
CA ALA A 541 13.05 -24.04 -4.44
C ALA A 541 12.24 -22.78 -4.78
N ARG A 542 12.56 -21.63 -4.16
CA ARG A 542 11.93 -20.34 -4.49
C ARG A 542 12.20 -19.92 -5.94
N LEU A 543 13.45 -19.96 -6.40
CA LEU A 543 13.79 -19.62 -7.79
C LEU A 543 13.03 -20.49 -8.80
N ARG A 544 12.89 -21.79 -8.53
CA ARG A 544 12.11 -22.73 -9.37
C ARG A 544 10.62 -22.40 -9.37
N LYS A 545 10.03 -22.10 -8.21
CA LYS A 545 8.62 -21.67 -8.08
C LYS A 545 8.36 -20.39 -8.87
N GLN A 546 9.25 -19.40 -8.77
CA GLN A 546 9.18 -18.14 -9.50
C GLN A 546 9.31 -18.34 -11.03
N TYR A 547 10.23 -19.21 -11.46
CA TYR A 547 10.47 -19.50 -12.88
C TYR A 547 9.25 -20.13 -13.54
N GLU A 548 8.62 -21.12 -12.90
CA GLU A 548 7.42 -21.75 -13.43
C GLU A 548 6.20 -20.82 -13.40
N ALA A 549 6.10 -19.90 -12.43
CA ALA A 549 5.06 -18.87 -12.40
C ALA A 549 5.19 -17.86 -13.56
N GLU A 550 6.39 -17.31 -13.80
CA GLU A 550 6.64 -16.40 -14.92
C GLU A 550 6.44 -17.10 -16.27
N ARG A 551 6.87 -18.36 -16.38
CA ARG A 551 6.66 -19.20 -17.57
C ARG A 551 5.17 -19.41 -17.85
N ALA A 552 4.35 -19.67 -16.83
CA ALA A 552 2.91 -19.81 -16.97
C ALA A 552 2.24 -18.48 -17.38
N LEU A 553 2.64 -17.35 -16.78
CA LEU A 553 2.15 -16.02 -17.16
C LEU A 553 2.48 -15.69 -18.62
N ARG A 554 3.73 -15.91 -19.05
CA ARG A 554 4.16 -15.70 -20.45
C ARG A 554 3.46 -16.65 -21.43
N ALA A 555 3.16 -17.88 -21.02
CA ALA A 555 2.37 -18.82 -21.83
C ALA A 555 0.91 -18.36 -22.02
N LYS A 556 0.26 -17.80 -20.98
CA LYS A 556 -1.07 -17.17 -21.10
C LYS A 556 -1.02 -15.89 -21.95
N ALA A 557 0.02 -15.07 -21.78
CA ALA A 557 0.18 -13.83 -22.54
C ALA A 557 0.25 -14.06 -24.06
N GLU A 558 0.97 -15.09 -24.49
CA GLU A 558 1.11 -15.48 -25.89
C GLU A 558 -0.24 -15.80 -26.59
N GLU A 559 -1.28 -16.22 -25.86
CA GLU A 559 -2.63 -16.41 -26.43
C GLU A 559 -3.27 -15.09 -26.89
N PHE A 560 -3.06 -14.00 -26.15
CA PHE A 560 -3.55 -12.66 -26.50
C PHE A 560 -2.65 -11.94 -27.50
N ILE A 561 -1.32 -12.10 -27.36
CA ILE A 561 -0.31 -11.45 -28.20
C ILE A 561 -0.43 -11.94 -29.66
N ARG A 562 -0.41 -13.25 -29.89
CA ARG A 562 -0.20 -13.85 -31.21
C ARG A 562 -1.14 -13.34 -32.33
N PRO A 563 -2.48 -13.29 -32.17
CA PRO A 563 -3.38 -12.85 -33.25
C PRO A 563 -3.37 -11.33 -33.48
N LEU A 564 -2.92 -10.52 -32.50
CA LEU A 564 -2.98 -9.05 -32.55
C LEU A 564 -1.61 -8.39 -32.78
N ALA A 565 -0.50 -9.12 -32.59
CA ALA A 565 0.84 -8.56 -32.58
C ALA A 565 1.25 -7.74 -33.82
N PRO A 566 0.87 -8.10 -35.07
CA PRO A 566 1.19 -7.27 -36.24
C PRO A 566 0.50 -5.90 -36.18
N GLN A 567 -0.80 -5.88 -35.86
CA GLN A 567 -1.59 -4.65 -35.75
C GLN A 567 -1.09 -3.77 -34.60
N ILE A 568 -0.88 -4.34 -33.41
CA ILE A 568 -0.40 -3.59 -32.25
C ILE A 568 0.99 -2.98 -32.55
N LYS A 569 1.91 -3.75 -33.15
CA LYS A 569 3.25 -3.25 -33.53
C LYS A 569 3.19 -2.09 -34.53
N GLU A 570 2.29 -2.15 -35.51
CA GLU A 570 2.11 -1.04 -36.48
C GLU A 570 1.56 0.23 -35.82
N ILE A 571 0.68 0.10 -34.82
CA ILE A 571 0.06 1.24 -34.13
C ILE A 571 1.05 1.84 -33.12
N ILE A 572 1.71 1.04 -32.28
CA ILE A 572 2.65 1.56 -31.26
C ILE A 572 3.89 2.20 -31.88
N ALA A 573 4.31 1.78 -33.09
CA ALA A 573 5.38 2.44 -33.84
C ALA A 573 5.05 3.89 -34.26
N ARG A 574 3.81 4.34 -34.05
CA ARG A 574 3.34 5.72 -34.32
C ARG A 574 3.30 6.60 -33.06
N ILE A 575 3.64 6.06 -31.89
CA ILE A 575 3.74 6.81 -30.62
C ILE A 575 4.96 7.73 -30.66
N SER A 576 4.89 8.91 -30.04
CA SER A 576 6.01 9.86 -29.99
C SER A 576 6.24 10.43 -28.59
N ARG A 577 7.40 10.10 -27.99
CA ARG A 577 7.84 10.67 -26.68
C ARG A 577 7.81 12.20 -26.66
N ARG A 578 8.21 12.86 -27.76
CA ARG A 578 8.11 14.32 -27.90
C ARG A 578 6.67 14.81 -27.75
N ARG A 579 5.70 14.11 -28.37
CA ARG A 579 4.30 14.53 -28.34
C ARG A 579 3.64 14.25 -26.98
N LEU A 580 3.99 13.14 -26.34
CA LEU A 580 3.61 12.83 -24.96
C LEU A 580 4.09 13.93 -24.00
N PHE A 581 5.37 14.32 -24.10
CA PHE A 581 5.91 15.45 -23.34
C PHE A 581 5.23 16.78 -23.68
N GLU A 582 4.92 17.06 -24.95
CA GLU A 582 4.18 18.28 -25.35
C GLU A 582 2.77 18.34 -24.75
N TYR A 583 2.06 17.21 -24.68
CA TYR A 583 0.76 17.12 -24.01
C TYR A 583 0.89 17.35 -22.50
N GLN A 584 1.81 16.64 -21.84
CA GLN A 584 2.03 16.74 -20.40
C GLN A 584 2.50 18.15 -20.00
N LYS A 585 3.44 18.73 -20.75
CA LYS A 585 3.90 20.11 -20.55
C LYS A 585 2.76 21.11 -20.72
N THR A 586 1.90 20.95 -21.72
CA THR A 586 0.77 21.88 -21.92
C THR A 586 -0.20 21.85 -20.74
N LEU A 587 -0.47 20.66 -20.18
CA LEU A 587 -1.29 20.51 -18.97
C LEU A 587 -0.60 21.05 -17.71
N PHE A 588 0.73 20.91 -17.60
CA PHE A 588 1.54 21.48 -16.52
C PHE A 588 1.62 23.02 -16.58
N ASP A 589 1.78 23.60 -17.78
CA ASP A 589 1.82 25.05 -18.04
C ASP A 589 0.49 25.77 -17.71
N PHE A 590 -0.59 25.03 -17.47
CA PHE A 590 -1.85 25.57 -16.95
C PHE A 590 -1.85 25.82 -15.44
N ASP A 591 -0.78 25.43 -14.73
CA ASP A 591 -0.65 25.41 -13.27
C ASP A 591 -1.61 24.37 -12.64
N SER A 592 -1.96 24.52 -11.36
CA SER A 592 -2.95 23.69 -10.68
C SER A 592 -4.27 23.65 -11.47
N LYS A 593 -4.72 22.42 -11.76
CA LYS A 593 -5.96 22.14 -12.49
C LYS A 593 -7.12 21.81 -11.55
N HIS A 594 -6.97 22.06 -10.24
CA HIS A 594 -8.02 21.93 -9.25
C HIS A 594 -9.28 22.72 -9.66
N VAL A 595 -10.47 22.24 -9.28
CA VAL A 595 -11.76 22.86 -9.67
C VAL A 595 -11.91 24.32 -9.24
N THR A 596 -11.14 24.79 -8.26
CA THR A 596 -11.11 26.19 -7.79
C THR A 596 -10.13 27.09 -8.55
N GLN A 597 -9.30 26.52 -9.43
CA GLN A 597 -8.16 27.20 -10.06
C GLN A 597 -8.38 27.40 -11.57
N PRO A 598 -7.84 28.47 -12.18
CA PRO A 598 -8.05 28.76 -13.60
C PRO A 598 -7.42 27.72 -14.54
N GLY A 599 -6.52 26.86 -14.06
CA GLY A 599 -5.97 25.75 -14.83
C GLY A 599 -7.02 24.72 -15.26
N ASN A 600 -8.07 24.49 -14.45
CA ASN A 600 -9.11 23.51 -14.73
C ASN A 600 -9.85 23.81 -16.06
N LEU A 601 -10.32 25.04 -16.23
CA LEU A 601 -11.04 25.46 -17.43
C LEU A 601 -10.13 25.49 -18.67
N LYS A 602 -8.85 25.88 -18.52
CA LYS A 602 -7.85 25.79 -19.60
C LYS A 602 -7.66 24.34 -20.06
N ALA A 603 -7.56 23.40 -19.11
CA ALA A 603 -7.44 21.99 -19.41
C ALA A 603 -8.67 21.44 -20.13
N ILE A 604 -9.88 21.78 -19.70
CA ILE A 604 -11.14 21.40 -20.40
C ILE A 604 -11.14 21.88 -21.85
N GLU A 605 -10.85 23.16 -22.09
CA GLU A 605 -10.78 23.72 -23.45
C GLU A 605 -9.70 23.05 -24.31
N TYR A 606 -8.51 22.83 -23.73
CA TYR A 606 -7.39 22.19 -24.41
C TYR A 606 -7.69 20.74 -24.78
N LEU A 607 -8.22 19.95 -23.86
CA LEU A 607 -8.58 18.54 -24.08
C LEU A 607 -9.67 18.41 -25.14
N GLN A 608 -10.70 19.26 -25.08
CA GLN A 608 -11.76 19.28 -26.10
C GLN A 608 -11.20 19.61 -27.49
N ARG A 609 -10.41 20.68 -27.63
CA ARG A 609 -9.79 21.06 -28.92
C ARG A 609 -8.83 19.98 -29.44
N THR A 610 -8.08 19.35 -28.54
CA THR A 610 -7.09 18.32 -28.89
C THR A 610 -7.76 17.05 -29.40
N LEU A 611 -8.77 16.53 -28.69
CA LEU A 611 -9.55 15.36 -29.15
C LEU A 611 -10.28 15.66 -30.47
N ALA A 612 -10.88 16.84 -30.62
CA ALA A 612 -11.49 17.28 -31.87
C ALA A 612 -10.47 17.31 -33.03
N SER A 613 -9.23 17.74 -32.79
CA SER A 613 -8.16 17.76 -33.81
C SER A 613 -7.76 16.38 -34.35
N PHE A 614 -8.09 15.31 -33.62
CA PHE A 614 -7.86 13.93 -34.07
C PHE A 614 -9.01 13.37 -34.93
N GLY A 615 -10.16 14.07 -34.98
CA GLY A 615 -11.37 13.65 -35.67
C GLY A 615 -12.47 13.08 -34.77
N TYR A 616 -12.41 13.29 -33.45
CA TYR A 616 -13.49 12.94 -32.52
C TYR A 616 -14.52 14.05 -32.36
N GLU A 617 -15.70 13.69 -31.88
CA GLU A 617 -16.74 14.63 -31.39
C GLU A 617 -16.78 14.59 -29.85
N PRO A 618 -15.98 15.42 -29.14
CA PRO A 618 -15.89 15.38 -27.68
C PRO A 618 -17.07 16.07 -26.98
N GLU A 619 -17.78 15.30 -26.16
CA GLU A 619 -18.82 15.77 -25.22
C GLU A 619 -18.18 16.46 -24.00
N LEU A 620 -18.77 17.58 -23.56
CA LEU A 620 -18.49 18.17 -22.25
C LEU A 620 -19.61 17.83 -21.27
N GLN A 621 -19.32 16.96 -20.31
CA GLN A 621 -20.26 16.60 -19.24
C GLN A 621 -20.08 17.58 -18.08
N TRP A 622 -20.79 18.70 -18.12
CA TRP A 622 -20.78 19.71 -17.05
C TRP A 622 -21.42 19.15 -15.78
N LEU A 623 -20.74 19.29 -14.65
CA LEU A 623 -21.21 18.80 -13.36
C LEU A 623 -22.28 19.75 -12.78
N PRO A 624 -23.52 19.28 -12.52
CA PRO A 624 -24.55 20.10 -11.88
C PRO A 624 -24.26 20.30 -10.39
N ASP A 625 -24.85 21.35 -9.80
CA ASP A 625 -24.93 21.60 -8.36
C ASP A 625 -23.58 21.61 -7.61
N ARG A 626 -22.50 22.02 -8.31
CA ARG A 626 -21.17 22.25 -7.73
C ARG A 626 -20.88 23.74 -7.53
N PRO A 627 -20.12 24.11 -6.48
CA PRO A 627 -19.75 25.51 -6.22
C PRO A 627 -18.79 26.11 -7.27
N TYR A 628 -18.19 25.28 -8.13
CA TYR A 628 -17.28 25.69 -9.20
C TYR A 628 -17.68 25.02 -10.52
N LYS A 629 -17.68 25.78 -11.62
CA LYS A 629 -18.07 25.29 -12.94
C LYS A 629 -16.96 24.44 -13.55
N THR A 630 -17.22 23.16 -13.75
CA THR A 630 -16.26 22.21 -14.33
C THR A 630 -16.97 21.08 -15.11
N ALA A 631 -16.25 20.37 -15.97
CA ALA A 631 -16.77 19.29 -16.82
C ALA A 631 -15.77 18.16 -17.04
N ASN A 632 -16.28 16.93 -17.23
CA ASN A 632 -15.50 15.87 -17.88
C ASN A 632 -15.41 16.16 -19.40
N VAL A 633 -14.32 15.72 -20.04
CA VAL A 633 -14.19 15.71 -21.51
C VAL A 633 -14.21 14.27 -22.00
N VAL A 634 -15.21 13.92 -22.82
CA VAL A 634 -15.47 12.52 -23.21
C VAL A 634 -15.56 12.37 -24.73
N ALA A 635 -14.77 11.48 -25.32
CA ALA A 635 -14.78 11.15 -26.75
C ALA A 635 -15.04 9.66 -26.96
N ILE A 636 -15.59 9.28 -28.12
CA ILE A 636 -15.94 7.88 -28.45
C ILE A 636 -15.35 7.48 -29.80
N LEU A 637 -14.54 6.43 -29.82
CA LEU A 637 -14.24 5.65 -31.02
C LEU A 637 -15.32 4.57 -31.18
N LYS A 638 -16.13 4.64 -32.23
CA LYS A 638 -17.21 3.67 -32.48
C LYS A 638 -16.68 2.33 -33.00
N GLY A 639 -17.21 1.24 -32.44
CA GLY A 639 -16.86 -0.13 -32.82
C GLY A 639 -17.47 -0.57 -34.15
N THR A 640 -16.78 -1.45 -34.87
CA THR A 640 -17.18 -1.94 -36.21
C THR A 640 -18.15 -3.13 -36.17
N GLU A 641 -18.07 -3.98 -35.14
CA GLU A 641 -18.92 -5.16 -34.97
C GLU A 641 -20.00 -4.89 -33.90
N ASN A 642 -19.60 -4.25 -32.80
CA ASN A 642 -20.41 -4.02 -31.60
C ASN A 642 -20.40 -2.52 -31.21
N PRO A 643 -21.04 -1.62 -32.00
CA PRO A 643 -21.01 -0.17 -31.76
C PRO A 643 -21.68 0.29 -30.46
N ASP A 644 -22.55 -0.54 -29.88
CA ASP A 644 -23.33 -0.25 -28.67
C ASP A 644 -22.74 -0.91 -27.40
N LEU A 645 -21.63 -1.63 -27.54
CA LEU A 645 -20.86 -2.22 -26.46
C LEU A 645 -19.61 -1.37 -26.23
N TYR A 646 -19.40 -0.91 -25.00
CA TYR A 646 -18.42 0.12 -24.68
C TYR A 646 -17.34 -0.39 -23.74
N TYR A 647 -16.11 -0.02 -24.01
CA TYR A 647 -14.99 -0.08 -23.08
C TYR A 647 -14.55 1.34 -22.73
N LEU A 648 -13.86 1.52 -21.62
CA LEU A 648 -13.42 2.83 -21.13
C LEU A 648 -11.91 2.85 -20.92
N LEU A 649 -11.25 3.89 -21.42
CA LEU A 649 -9.94 4.34 -20.97
C LEU A 649 -10.10 5.74 -20.35
N CYS A 650 -9.66 5.91 -19.12
CA CYS A 650 -9.83 7.15 -18.38
C CYS A 650 -8.64 7.52 -17.49
N SER A 651 -8.60 8.81 -17.17
CA SER A 651 -7.78 9.44 -16.13
C SER A 651 -8.50 10.72 -15.69
N HIS A 652 -8.20 11.25 -14.51
CA HIS A 652 -8.49 12.66 -14.24
C HIS A 652 -7.44 13.56 -14.87
N PHE A 653 -7.80 14.83 -15.09
CA PHE A 653 -6.87 15.87 -15.53
C PHE A 653 -6.68 16.98 -14.48
N ASP A 654 -7.50 17.02 -13.42
CA ASP A 654 -7.29 17.93 -12.30
C ASP A 654 -6.16 17.46 -11.37
N SER A 655 -5.74 18.38 -10.49
CA SER A 655 -4.68 18.21 -9.50
C SER A 655 -5.03 19.00 -8.24
N VAL A 656 -4.40 18.73 -7.09
CA VAL A 656 -4.58 19.53 -5.86
C VAL A 656 -4.38 21.04 -6.06
N ALA A 657 -5.08 21.84 -5.26
CA ALA A 657 -5.06 23.31 -5.32
C ALA A 657 -3.68 23.98 -5.16
N ARG A 658 -2.67 23.26 -4.64
CA ARG A 658 -1.28 23.71 -4.43
C ARG A 658 -0.27 23.18 -5.45
N GLY A 659 -0.65 22.21 -6.29
CA GLY A 659 0.29 21.43 -7.10
C GLY A 659 -0.05 21.50 -8.59
N PRO A 660 0.96 21.65 -9.48
CA PRO A 660 0.73 21.71 -10.92
C PRO A 660 0.46 20.32 -11.54
N GLY A 661 0.69 19.23 -10.82
CA GLY A 661 0.19 17.90 -11.19
C GLY A 661 0.83 17.34 -12.46
N ALA A 662 2.16 17.23 -12.49
CA ALA A 662 2.91 16.72 -13.63
C ALA A 662 2.74 15.20 -13.78
N ASP A 663 3.10 14.43 -12.77
CA ASP A 663 2.73 13.02 -12.71
C ASP A 663 1.26 12.85 -12.35
N ASP A 664 0.71 13.77 -11.55
CA ASP A 664 -0.61 13.63 -10.93
C ASP A 664 -1.61 14.73 -11.38
N ASN A 665 -2.36 14.56 -12.47
CA ASN A 665 -2.39 13.40 -13.36
C ASN A 665 -2.25 13.78 -14.85
N SER A 666 -1.36 14.75 -15.12
CA SER A 666 -0.99 15.10 -16.49
C SER A 666 -0.26 13.95 -17.21
N SER A 667 0.35 13.00 -16.49
CA SER A 667 0.99 11.81 -17.04
C SER A 667 -0.03 10.91 -17.78
N SER A 668 -1.07 10.44 -17.07
CA SER A 668 -2.09 9.56 -17.64
C SER A 668 -2.93 10.27 -18.68
N THR A 669 -3.19 11.56 -18.48
CA THR A 669 -3.93 12.37 -19.47
C THR A 669 -3.14 12.51 -20.78
N ALA A 670 -1.81 12.65 -20.74
CA ALA A 670 -0.98 12.62 -21.95
C ALA A 670 -1.02 11.26 -22.66
N VAL A 671 -1.01 10.15 -21.90
CA VAL A 671 -1.15 8.79 -22.44
C VAL A 671 -2.53 8.55 -23.05
N LEU A 672 -3.60 9.07 -22.42
CA LEU A 672 -4.97 9.03 -22.96
C LEU A 672 -5.07 9.77 -24.29
N LEU A 673 -4.50 10.98 -24.39
CA LEU A 673 -4.47 11.77 -25.63
C LEU A 673 -3.67 11.08 -26.75
N GLU A 674 -2.51 10.49 -26.45
CA GLU A 674 -1.72 9.80 -27.47
C GLU A 674 -2.38 8.48 -27.92
N THR A 675 -3.00 7.74 -26.98
CA THR A 675 -3.78 6.53 -27.28
C THR A 675 -4.97 6.86 -28.18
N ALA A 676 -5.73 7.92 -27.87
CA ALA A 676 -6.79 8.42 -28.74
C ALA A 676 -6.25 8.83 -30.13
N ARG A 677 -5.14 9.58 -30.20
CA ARG A 677 -4.56 10.00 -31.48
C ARG A 677 -4.13 8.83 -32.36
N VAL A 678 -3.49 7.79 -31.81
CA VAL A 678 -3.07 6.64 -32.63
C VAL A 678 -4.25 5.75 -33.05
N LEU A 679 -5.31 5.66 -32.24
CA LEU A 679 -6.50 4.85 -32.52
C LEU A 679 -7.56 5.56 -33.39
N ALA A 680 -7.52 6.89 -33.55
CA ALA A 680 -8.47 7.65 -34.36
C ALA A 680 -8.59 7.22 -35.84
N ARG A 681 -7.64 6.41 -36.35
CA ARG A 681 -7.68 5.81 -37.70
C ARG A 681 -7.56 4.29 -37.72
N HIS A 682 -7.72 3.65 -36.55
CA HIS A 682 -7.65 2.20 -36.35
C HIS A 682 -8.90 1.74 -35.58
N PRO A 683 -10.04 1.56 -36.27
CA PRO A 683 -11.31 1.27 -35.62
C PRO A 683 -11.29 -0.15 -35.02
N LEU A 684 -11.91 -0.29 -33.85
CA LEU A 684 -11.88 -1.49 -33.02
C LEU A 684 -13.19 -2.30 -33.18
N PRO A 685 -13.25 -3.59 -32.79
CA PRO A 685 -14.47 -4.39 -32.92
C PRO A 685 -15.64 -3.85 -32.08
N SER A 686 -15.35 -3.41 -30.85
CA SER A 686 -16.29 -2.80 -29.91
C SER A 686 -15.92 -1.33 -29.65
N SER A 687 -16.88 -0.51 -29.20
CA SER A 687 -16.63 0.93 -28.98
C SER A 687 -15.69 1.19 -27.81
N LEU A 688 -14.85 2.22 -27.92
CA LEU A 688 -13.94 2.67 -26.87
C LEU A 688 -14.22 4.14 -26.53
N ILE A 689 -14.49 4.39 -25.25
CA ILE A 689 -14.66 5.72 -24.66
C ILE A 689 -13.29 6.18 -24.14
N PHE A 690 -12.90 7.40 -24.47
CA PHE A 690 -11.82 8.13 -23.81
C PHE A 690 -12.46 9.19 -22.91
N ALA A 691 -12.21 9.14 -21.61
CA ALA A 691 -12.76 10.12 -20.67
C ALA A 691 -11.66 10.76 -19.80
N ALA A 692 -11.53 12.08 -19.91
CA ALA A 692 -10.73 12.88 -18.98
C ALA A 692 -11.67 13.46 -17.91
N PHE A 693 -11.55 12.98 -16.67
CA PHE A 693 -12.40 13.35 -15.54
C PHE A 693 -11.88 14.59 -14.78
N THR A 694 -12.79 15.26 -14.07
CA THR A 694 -12.51 16.46 -13.26
C THR A 694 -13.00 16.30 -11.83
N GLY A 695 -12.35 16.95 -10.87
CA GLY A 695 -12.74 16.92 -9.47
C GLY A 695 -12.53 15.56 -8.81
N GLU A 696 -11.53 14.78 -9.26
CA GLU A 696 -11.06 13.59 -8.55
C GLU A 696 -10.64 14.00 -7.13
N GLU A 697 -9.76 15.00 -7.09
CA GLU A 697 -9.17 15.65 -5.91
C GLU A 697 -10.21 16.34 -5.01
N SER A 698 -11.37 16.64 -5.58
CA SER A 698 -12.53 17.21 -4.87
C SER A 698 -13.45 16.14 -4.26
N GLY A 699 -13.18 14.86 -4.51
CA GLY A 699 -13.95 13.71 -4.02
C GLY A 699 -14.63 12.89 -5.12
N LEU A 700 -13.90 12.56 -6.20
CA LEU A 700 -14.34 11.71 -7.31
C LEU A 700 -15.54 12.28 -8.08
N TRP A 701 -15.66 13.62 -8.20
CA TRP A 701 -16.87 14.25 -8.73
C TRP A 701 -17.14 13.86 -10.20
N GLY A 702 -16.10 13.87 -11.04
CA GLY A 702 -16.19 13.62 -12.48
C GLY A 702 -16.56 12.20 -12.83
N SER A 703 -15.86 11.20 -12.28
CA SER A 703 -16.18 9.78 -12.45
C SER A 703 -17.54 9.41 -11.84
N ARG A 704 -17.95 10.03 -10.71
CA ARG A 704 -19.30 9.87 -10.15
C ARG A 704 -20.39 10.40 -11.10
N GLU A 705 -20.17 11.55 -11.74
CA GLU A 705 -21.11 12.09 -12.74
C GLU A 705 -21.12 11.27 -14.03
N PHE A 706 -19.96 10.81 -14.51
CA PHE A 706 -19.89 9.87 -15.63
C PHE A 706 -20.64 8.58 -15.32
N ALA A 707 -20.46 7.99 -14.14
CA ALA A 707 -21.17 6.80 -13.69
C ALA A 707 -22.69 7.03 -13.56
N ARG A 708 -23.12 8.24 -13.14
CA ARG A 708 -24.53 8.64 -13.12
C ARG A 708 -25.11 8.69 -14.54
N LEU A 709 -24.48 9.44 -15.44
CA LEU A 709 -24.88 9.58 -16.84
C LEU A 709 -24.84 8.25 -17.61
N ALA A 710 -23.85 7.40 -17.37
CA ALA A 710 -23.73 6.09 -18.01
C ALA A 710 -24.87 5.14 -17.62
N ARG A 711 -25.29 5.14 -16.34
CA ARG A 711 -26.47 4.38 -15.89
C ARG A 711 -27.78 4.95 -16.43
N GLU A 712 -27.93 6.28 -16.45
CA GLU A 712 -29.09 6.99 -17.01
C GLU A 712 -29.27 6.66 -18.51
N ARG A 713 -28.18 6.75 -19.28
CA ARG A 713 -28.09 6.42 -20.71
C ARG A 713 -28.04 4.92 -21.00
N LYS A 714 -28.01 4.07 -19.96
CA LYS A 714 -27.93 2.59 -20.03
C LYS A 714 -26.75 2.08 -20.88
N LEU A 715 -25.60 2.75 -20.80
CA LEU A 715 -24.39 2.36 -21.52
C LEU A 715 -23.90 0.99 -21.03
N GLN A 716 -23.72 0.05 -21.95
CA GLN A 716 -23.13 -1.26 -21.65
C GLN A 716 -21.61 -1.13 -21.59
N VAL A 717 -21.10 -0.65 -20.45
CA VAL A 717 -19.66 -0.62 -20.16
C VAL A 717 -19.20 -2.02 -19.75
N LEU A 718 -18.22 -2.56 -20.48
CA LEU A 718 -17.80 -3.95 -20.45
C LEU A 718 -16.42 -4.18 -19.82
N GLY A 719 -15.60 -3.13 -19.80
CA GLY A 719 -14.28 -3.11 -19.18
C GLY A 719 -13.80 -1.66 -19.09
N ALA A 720 -13.19 -1.28 -17.98
CA ALA A 720 -12.69 0.06 -17.72
C ALA A 720 -11.24 0.03 -17.23
N ILE A 721 -10.41 0.89 -17.81
CA ILE A 721 -9.01 1.09 -17.43
C ILE A 721 -8.87 2.53 -16.89
N ASN A 722 -8.55 2.66 -15.59
CA ASN A 722 -8.32 3.94 -14.93
C ASN A 722 -6.84 4.15 -14.58
N ASN A 723 -6.21 5.10 -15.27
CA ASN A 723 -4.81 5.43 -15.06
C ASN A 723 -4.67 6.68 -14.18
N ASP A 724 -3.92 6.58 -13.09
CA ASP A 724 -3.39 7.76 -12.38
C ASP A 724 -1.98 7.51 -11.84
N THR A 725 -1.18 8.58 -11.77
CA THR A 725 0.25 8.59 -11.39
C THR A 725 1.09 7.50 -12.10
N ILE A 726 1.40 7.67 -13.39
CA ILE A 726 2.06 6.62 -14.21
C ILE A 726 3.48 6.98 -14.70
N GLY A 727 4.01 8.12 -14.30
CA GLY A 727 5.25 8.71 -14.80
C GLY A 727 6.44 8.68 -13.86
N TRP A 728 6.26 8.43 -12.56
CA TRP A 728 7.36 8.33 -11.59
C TRP A 728 7.91 6.90 -11.44
N THR A 729 9.22 6.79 -11.25
CA THR A 729 9.94 5.58 -10.81
C THR A 729 11.15 6.04 -9.96
N GLU A 730 11.62 5.19 -9.04
CA GLU A 730 12.70 5.54 -8.10
C GLU A 730 14.08 5.54 -8.77
N ASP A 731 14.26 4.76 -9.83
CA ASP A 731 15.57 4.50 -10.44
C ASP A 731 15.49 4.38 -11.98
N HIS A 732 16.33 3.50 -12.55
CA HIS A 732 16.42 3.24 -13.99
C HIS A 732 15.42 2.18 -14.49
N ARG A 733 14.72 1.49 -13.58
CA ARG A 733 13.73 0.46 -13.89
C ARG A 733 12.42 1.11 -14.33
N LEU A 734 11.78 0.54 -15.34
CA LEU A 734 10.50 1.03 -15.88
C LEU A 734 9.32 0.33 -15.18
N ASP A 735 9.32 0.42 -13.85
CA ASP A 735 8.37 -0.25 -12.97
C ASP A 735 7.01 0.47 -12.98
N ASN A 736 5.90 -0.27 -12.88
CA ASN A 736 4.57 0.29 -12.58
C ASN A 736 3.60 -0.80 -12.06
N THR A 737 2.44 -0.40 -11.51
CA THR A 737 1.44 -1.34 -10.96
C THR A 737 0.25 -1.53 -11.89
N ILE A 738 -0.13 -2.79 -12.11
CA ILE A 738 -1.46 -3.17 -12.56
C ILE A 738 -2.36 -3.22 -11.33
N ARG A 739 -3.24 -2.22 -11.23
CA ARG A 739 -4.29 -2.11 -10.21
C ARG A 739 -5.53 -2.79 -10.75
N TYR A 740 -6.08 -3.80 -10.08
CA TYR A 740 -7.19 -4.59 -10.64
C TYR A 740 -8.28 -4.96 -9.63
N ALA A 741 -9.51 -5.15 -10.13
CA ALA A 741 -10.58 -5.91 -9.49
C ALA A 741 -10.85 -7.26 -10.18
N ASN A 742 -10.18 -7.55 -11.31
CA ASN A 742 -10.31 -8.81 -12.04
C ASN A 742 -8.95 -9.31 -12.57
N SER A 743 -8.66 -10.59 -12.33
CA SER A 743 -7.40 -11.25 -12.69
C SER A 743 -7.26 -11.54 -14.19
N GLY A 744 -8.37 -11.64 -14.94
CA GLY A 744 -8.34 -11.70 -16.41
C GLY A 744 -7.88 -10.39 -17.04
N LEU A 745 -8.42 -9.24 -16.59
CA LEU A 745 -7.92 -7.92 -17.02
C LEU A 745 -6.45 -7.72 -16.64
N ARG A 746 -6.06 -8.13 -15.43
CA ARG A 746 -4.66 -8.11 -14.98
C ARG A 746 -3.74 -8.92 -15.90
N ASP A 747 -4.10 -10.15 -16.21
CA ASP A 747 -3.29 -11.04 -17.06
C ASP A 747 -3.22 -10.55 -18.52
N LEU A 748 -4.29 -9.93 -19.02
CA LEU A 748 -4.32 -9.24 -20.31
C LEU A 748 -3.38 -8.02 -20.32
N MET A 749 -3.35 -7.24 -19.24
CA MET A 749 -2.43 -6.11 -19.09
C MET A 749 -0.98 -6.59 -18.97
N HIS A 750 -0.69 -7.66 -18.21
CA HIS A 750 0.63 -8.30 -18.27
C HIS A 750 1.00 -8.75 -19.69
N ALA A 751 0.06 -9.30 -20.47
CA ALA A 751 0.30 -9.68 -21.86
C ALA A 751 0.65 -8.47 -22.74
N ALA A 752 -0.02 -7.34 -22.55
CA ALA A 752 0.33 -6.08 -23.19
C ALA A 752 1.75 -5.60 -22.80
N SER A 753 2.13 -5.76 -21.53
CA SER A 753 3.47 -5.42 -21.04
C SER A 753 4.55 -6.30 -21.69
N ILE A 754 4.41 -7.63 -21.55
CA ILE A 754 5.34 -8.67 -22.04
C ILE A 754 5.52 -8.62 -23.56
N GLY A 755 4.46 -8.29 -24.32
CA GLY A 755 4.50 -8.30 -25.79
C GLY A 755 4.96 -7.00 -26.46
N PHE A 756 4.79 -5.84 -25.81
CA PHE A 756 4.78 -4.54 -26.50
C PHE A 756 5.44 -3.37 -25.74
N SER A 757 5.87 -3.56 -24.50
CA SER A 757 6.59 -2.52 -23.73
C SER A 757 7.85 -3.08 -23.08
N ARG A 758 8.68 -2.21 -22.49
CA ARG A 758 9.78 -2.57 -21.58
C ARG A 758 9.43 -2.40 -20.10
N MET A 759 8.15 -2.29 -19.76
CA MET A 759 7.74 -2.09 -18.37
C MET A 759 7.83 -3.37 -17.54
N VAL A 760 8.19 -3.23 -16.27
CA VAL A 760 8.03 -4.28 -15.28
C VAL A 760 6.74 -4.02 -14.51
N THR A 761 5.73 -4.83 -14.79
CA THR A 761 4.41 -4.73 -14.18
C THR A 761 4.31 -5.55 -12.89
N TYR A 762 3.88 -4.89 -11.82
CA TYR A 762 3.59 -5.44 -10.50
C TYR A 762 2.08 -5.59 -10.29
N ASP A 763 1.69 -6.55 -9.45
CA ASP A 763 0.31 -6.82 -9.07
C ASP A 763 -0.11 -6.01 -7.83
N SER A 764 -1.31 -5.43 -7.88
CA SER A 764 -2.03 -4.93 -6.71
C SER A 764 -3.53 -5.12 -6.90
N HIS A 765 -4.14 -5.91 -6.01
CA HIS A 765 -5.59 -5.97 -5.90
C HIS A 765 -6.03 -4.65 -5.25
N TYR A 766 -6.43 -3.68 -6.08
CA TYR A 766 -6.68 -2.30 -5.68
C TYR A 766 -7.59 -1.55 -6.66
N ILE A 767 -8.59 -0.88 -6.10
CA ILE A 767 -9.51 0.04 -6.80
C ILE A 767 -9.91 1.24 -5.91
N ARG A 768 -9.32 1.38 -4.72
CA ARG A 768 -9.73 2.38 -3.72
C ARG A 768 -9.17 3.77 -4.10
N SER A 769 -9.70 4.82 -3.47
CA SER A 769 -9.16 6.20 -3.49
C SER A 769 -8.76 6.77 -4.85
N THR A 770 -9.48 6.39 -5.92
CA THR A 770 -9.26 6.85 -7.30
C THR A 770 -10.60 6.84 -8.05
N ASP A 771 -10.64 7.38 -9.27
CA ASP A 771 -11.76 7.23 -10.21
C ASP A 771 -12.15 5.76 -10.52
N ALA A 772 -11.36 4.76 -10.13
CA ALA A 772 -11.77 3.36 -10.19
C ALA A 772 -12.96 3.04 -9.25
N VAL A 773 -13.14 3.77 -8.14
CA VAL A 773 -14.22 3.50 -7.16
C VAL A 773 -15.61 3.67 -7.80
N PRO A 774 -15.99 4.80 -8.43
CA PRO A 774 -17.34 4.99 -8.95
C PRO A 774 -17.61 4.14 -10.20
N LEU A 775 -16.56 3.74 -10.92
CA LEU A 775 -16.63 2.79 -12.03
C LEU A 775 -16.94 1.38 -11.52
N PHE A 776 -16.28 0.92 -10.44
CA PHE A 776 -16.59 -0.36 -9.81
C PHE A 776 -17.98 -0.36 -9.17
N GLU A 777 -18.38 0.73 -8.49
CA GLU A 777 -19.75 0.93 -7.98
C GLU A 777 -20.82 0.92 -9.09
N ALA A 778 -20.46 1.22 -10.34
CA ALA A 778 -21.39 1.27 -11.47
C ALA A 778 -21.42 0.00 -12.33
N PHE A 779 -20.28 -0.67 -12.50
CA PHE A 779 -20.09 -1.73 -13.49
C PHE A 779 -19.57 -3.05 -12.90
N GLY A 780 -19.26 -3.09 -11.60
CA GLY A 780 -18.70 -4.26 -10.90
C GLY A 780 -17.20 -4.44 -11.16
N ASN A 781 -16.73 -5.69 -11.08
CA ASN A 781 -15.31 -6.03 -11.11
C ASN A 781 -14.61 -5.87 -12.47
N VAL A 782 -15.26 -5.32 -13.48
CA VAL A 782 -14.69 -5.08 -14.83
C VAL A 782 -13.73 -3.89 -14.89
N VAL A 783 -13.05 -3.58 -13.78
CA VAL A 783 -12.17 -2.41 -13.62
C VAL A 783 -10.73 -2.85 -13.37
N ALA A 784 -9.82 -2.23 -14.10
CA ALA A 784 -8.38 -2.29 -13.88
C ALA A 784 -7.74 -0.90 -14.14
N GLY A 785 -6.42 -0.80 -14.10
CA GLY A 785 -5.73 0.47 -14.26
C GLY A 785 -4.22 0.36 -14.11
N LEU A 786 -3.50 1.35 -14.61
CA LEU A 786 -2.08 1.57 -14.31
C LEU A 786 -1.96 2.60 -13.17
N GLY A 787 -0.96 2.46 -12.31
CA GLY A 787 -0.63 3.52 -11.34
C GLY A 787 0.52 3.20 -10.40
N SER A 788 1.25 4.23 -9.99
CA SER A 788 2.45 4.10 -9.14
C SER A 788 2.09 3.73 -7.72
N HIS A 789 0.97 4.24 -7.18
CA HIS A 789 0.42 3.81 -5.90
C HIS A 789 -0.50 2.59 -6.10
N PRO A 790 -0.50 1.59 -5.18
CA PRO A 790 0.12 1.59 -3.86
C PRO A 790 1.58 1.06 -3.80
N VAL A 791 2.22 0.76 -4.92
CA VAL A 791 3.41 -0.12 -4.93
C VAL A 791 4.75 0.60 -5.00
N LEU A 792 4.86 1.65 -5.80
CA LEU A 792 6.09 2.41 -6.00
C LEU A 792 5.96 3.75 -5.27
N GLY A 793 4.89 4.48 -5.59
CA GLY A 793 4.45 5.71 -4.95
C GLY A 793 5.37 6.91 -5.21
N ASN A 794 4.86 7.90 -5.96
CA ASN A 794 5.59 9.14 -6.22
C ASN A 794 5.76 9.94 -4.89
N PRO A 795 6.99 10.19 -4.40
CA PRO A 795 7.21 10.92 -3.15
C PRO A 795 6.87 12.41 -3.25
N TYR A 796 6.64 12.92 -4.47
CA TYR A 796 6.18 14.28 -4.75
C TYR A 796 4.65 14.39 -4.92
N TYR A 797 3.91 13.27 -4.79
CA TYR A 797 2.44 13.20 -4.89
C TYR A 797 1.75 14.32 -4.09
N HIS A 798 0.74 14.96 -4.69
CA HIS A 798 0.02 16.11 -4.14
C HIS A 798 0.89 17.34 -3.76
N THR A 799 2.14 17.52 -4.21
CA THR A 799 3.01 18.65 -3.78
C THR A 799 3.25 19.72 -4.85
N GLU A 800 3.92 20.82 -4.46
CA GLU A 800 4.51 21.81 -5.38
C GLU A 800 5.73 21.27 -6.15
N GLN A 801 6.20 20.07 -5.79
CA GLN A 801 7.38 19.39 -6.31
C GLN A 801 7.01 18.30 -7.34
N ASP A 802 5.73 17.95 -7.52
CA ASP A 802 5.29 17.13 -8.66
C ASP A 802 5.40 17.92 -9.97
N ARG A 803 6.56 17.78 -10.63
CA ARG A 803 6.96 18.58 -11.79
C ARG A 803 7.51 17.71 -12.91
N LEU A 804 7.63 18.29 -14.10
CA LEU A 804 8.12 17.59 -15.29
C LEU A 804 9.54 17.01 -15.11
N GLU A 805 10.36 17.62 -14.25
CA GLU A 805 11.71 17.16 -13.92
C GLU A 805 11.76 15.84 -13.14
N VAL A 806 10.68 15.44 -12.45
CA VAL A 806 10.60 14.18 -11.70
C VAL A 806 9.85 13.08 -12.46
N VAL A 807 9.33 13.37 -13.66
CA VAL A 807 8.65 12.41 -14.52
C VAL A 807 9.62 11.72 -15.47
N ASN A 808 9.69 10.39 -15.39
CA ASN A 808 10.43 9.57 -16.34
C ASN A 808 9.69 9.50 -17.69
N GLN A 809 10.09 10.35 -18.63
CA GLN A 809 9.52 10.43 -19.98
C GLN A 809 9.69 9.13 -20.81
N GLU A 810 10.59 8.22 -20.41
CA GLU A 810 10.68 6.90 -21.02
C GLU A 810 9.60 5.95 -20.50
N LEU A 811 9.30 6.00 -19.19
CA LEU A 811 8.19 5.27 -18.59
C LEU A 811 6.85 5.69 -19.21
N ILE A 812 6.63 6.99 -19.46
CA ILE A 812 5.44 7.50 -20.18
C ILE A 812 5.31 6.90 -21.60
N GLU A 813 6.43 6.78 -22.33
CA GLU A 813 6.43 6.19 -23.68
C GLU A 813 6.07 4.69 -23.63
N GLU A 814 6.68 3.93 -22.73
CA GLU A 814 6.40 2.49 -22.57
C GLU A 814 4.97 2.24 -22.03
N ALA A 815 4.49 3.07 -21.09
CA ALA A 815 3.11 3.07 -20.60
C ALA A 815 2.10 3.36 -21.71
N THR A 816 2.44 4.18 -22.70
CA THR A 816 1.60 4.40 -23.88
C THR A 816 1.54 3.16 -24.77
N LYS A 817 2.66 2.46 -25.01
CA LYS A 817 2.68 1.20 -25.79
C LYS A 817 1.84 0.13 -25.10
N PHE A 818 2.03 -0.01 -23.79
CA PHE A 818 1.28 -0.87 -22.89
C PHE A 818 -0.23 -0.56 -22.91
N MET A 819 -0.62 0.72 -22.85
CA MET A 819 -2.02 1.12 -22.91
C MET A 819 -2.68 0.84 -24.26
N VAL A 820 -2.03 1.24 -25.35
CA VAL A 820 -2.51 0.97 -26.72
C VAL A 820 -2.69 -0.54 -26.93
N ALA A 821 -1.73 -1.37 -26.52
CA ALA A 821 -1.84 -2.82 -26.58
C ALA A 821 -2.99 -3.34 -25.71
N SER A 822 -3.12 -2.86 -24.47
CA SER A 822 -4.18 -3.27 -23.52
C SER A 822 -5.59 -2.98 -24.05
N VAL A 823 -5.85 -1.78 -24.57
CA VAL A 823 -7.20 -1.45 -25.10
C VAL A 823 -7.50 -2.19 -26.39
N ILE A 824 -6.51 -2.43 -27.27
CA ILE A 824 -6.71 -3.24 -28.48
C ILE A 824 -7.05 -4.68 -28.10
N MET A 825 -6.32 -5.30 -27.15
CA MET A 825 -6.64 -6.63 -26.65
C MET A 825 -8.03 -6.68 -26.02
N MET A 826 -8.32 -5.79 -25.07
CA MET A 826 -9.56 -5.78 -24.28
C MET A 826 -10.81 -5.57 -25.14
N THR A 827 -10.73 -4.74 -26.20
CA THR A 827 -11.83 -4.50 -27.16
C THR A 827 -11.93 -5.57 -28.25
N SER A 828 -10.90 -6.41 -28.43
CA SER A 828 -10.86 -7.47 -29.44
C SER A 828 -11.14 -8.87 -28.91
N SER A 829 -10.91 -9.09 -27.61
CA SER A 829 -11.25 -10.32 -26.86
C SER A 829 -12.66 -10.26 -26.29
N PRO A 830 -13.43 -11.37 -26.34
CA PRO A 830 -14.79 -11.39 -25.79
C PRO A 830 -14.88 -11.12 -24.28
N LEU A 831 -16.07 -10.73 -23.84
CA LEU A 831 -16.49 -10.77 -22.46
C LEU A 831 -16.32 -12.16 -21.82
N PRO A 832 -15.99 -12.23 -20.53
CA PRO A 832 -16.18 -13.42 -19.71
C PRO A 832 -17.64 -13.87 -19.72
N VAL A 833 -17.85 -15.18 -19.71
CA VAL A 833 -19.18 -15.78 -19.89
C VAL A 833 -19.99 -15.63 -18.59
N ARG A 834 -21.16 -14.98 -18.66
CA ARG A 834 -21.97 -14.68 -17.46
C ARG A 834 -22.93 -15.82 -17.10
N ASP A 835 -23.41 -15.79 -15.86
CA ASP A 835 -24.38 -16.73 -15.29
C ASP A 835 -24.06 -18.22 -15.51
N VAL A 836 -22.77 -18.57 -15.55
CA VAL A 836 -22.37 -19.98 -15.60
C VAL A 836 -22.90 -20.68 -14.36
N LYS A 837 -23.50 -21.85 -14.55
CA LYS A 837 -24.02 -22.72 -13.50
C LYS A 837 -23.68 -24.17 -13.85
N ALA A 838 -23.44 -24.98 -12.83
CA ALA A 838 -23.18 -26.41 -13.00
C ALA A 838 -24.01 -27.23 -12.02
N LEU A 839 -24.56 -28.34 -12.49
CA LEU A 839 -25.37 -29.28 -11.72
C LEU A 839 -24.83 -30.70 -11.92
N LEU A 840 -24.28 -31.28 -10.85
CA LEU A 840 -23.97 -32.70 -10.77
C LEU A 840 -25.27 -33.49 -10.57
N LYS A 841 -25.47 -34.53 -11.37
CA LYS A 841 -26.65 -35.41 -11.33
C LYS A 841 -26.29 -36.77 -10.71
N GLU A 842 -27.31 -37.45 -10.20
CA GLU A 842 -27.19 -38.76 -9.54
C GLU A 842 -26.55 -39.84 -10.42
N ASP A 843 -26.66 -39.73 -11.76
CA ASP A 843 -26.02 -40.63 -12.73
C ASP A 843 -24.51 -40.37 -12.94
N GLY A 844 -23.93 -39.41 -12.21
CA GLY A 844 -22.53 -38.98 -12.37
C GLY A 844 -22.29 -38.15 -13.64
N SER A 845 -23.35 -37.67 -14.30
CA SER A 845 -23.24 -36.63 -15.34
C SER A 845 -23.26 -35.24 -14.73
N VAL A 846 -22.66 -34.28 -15.43
CA VAL A 846 -22.66 -32.86 -15.04
C VAL A 846 -23.27 -32.06 -16.18
N GLU A 847 -24.29 -31.27 -15.87
CA GLU A 847 -24.91 -30.31 -16.77
C GLU A 847 -24.40 -28.91 -16.45
N ILE A 848 -23.94 -28.20 -17.47
CA ILE A 848 -23.34 -26.88 -17.38
C ILE A 848 -24.18 -25.95 -18.25
N THR A 849 -24.60 -24.80 -17.72
CA THR A 849 -25.38 -23.78 -18.44
C THR A 849 -24.76 -22.40 -18.25
N TRP A 850 -25.05 -21.45 -19.15
CA TRP A 850 -24.54 -20.07 -19.09
C TRP A 850 -25.42 -19.07 -19.86
N ALA A 851 -25.26 -17.77 -19.60
CA ALA A 851 -25.91 -16.72 -20.38
C ALA A 851 -25.25 -16.54 -21.77
N PRO A 852 -26.02 -16.20 -22.83
CA PRO A 852 -25.44 -15.81 -24.12
C PRO A 852 -24.45 -14.65 -23.96
N ASN A 853 -23.30 -14.71 -24.63
CA ASN A 853 -22.43 -13.54 -24.74
C ASN A 853 -23.11 -12.47 -25.64
N PRO A 854 -23.17 -11.19 -25.23
CA PRO A 854 -23.83 -10.13 -26.00
C PRO A 854 -23.04 -9.66 -27.23
N GLU A 855 -21.75 -10.01 -27.36
CA GLU A 855 -20.96 -9.67 -28.54
C GLU A 855 -21.31 -10.52 -29.75
N LYS A 856 -21.30 -9.88 -30.93
CA LYS A 856 -21.28 -10.58 -32.21
C LYS A 856 -19.89 -11.16 -32.46
N GLY A 857 -19.79 -12.10 -33.39
CA GLY A 857 -18.49 -12.61 -33.84
C GLY A 857 -17.89 -13.74 -32.99
N ILE A 858 -18.62 -14.25 -31.99
CA ILE A 858 -18.30 -15.52 -31.34
C ILE A 858 -18.18 -16.65 -32.39
N ALA A 859 -17.34 -17.65 -32.12
CA ALA A 859 -17.18 -18.86 -32.92
C ALA A 859 -17.62 -20.10 -32.13
N TYR A 860 -17.15 -20.23 -30.89
CA TYR A 860 -17.53 -21.31 -29.96
C TYR A 860 -17.31 -20.90 -28.51
N TYR A 861 -17.96 -21.60 -27.59
CA TYR A 861 -17.59 -21.61 -26.17
C TYR A 861 -16.60 -22.76 -25.93
N LEU A 862 -15.55 -22.53 -25.15
CA LEU A 862 -14.64 -23.56 -24.66
C LEU A 862 -15.04 -23.89 -23.22
N VAL A 863 -15.58 -25.10 -23.02
CA VAL A 863 -15.88 -25.65 -21.70
C VAL A 863 -14.75 -26.58 -21.30
N THR A 864 -14.14 -26.34 -20.15
CA THR A 864 -13.07 -27.19 -19.59
C THR A 864 -13.46 -27.67 -18.20
N CYS A 865 -13.24 -28.95 -17.91
CA CYS A 865 -13.50 -29.56 -16.60
C CYS A 865 -12.28 -30.32 -16.11
N GLN A 866 -11.98 -30.21 -14.81
CA GLN A 866 -10.81 -30.82 -14.16
C GLN A 866 -11.19 -31.33 -12.77
N LEU A 867 -10.90 -32.60 -12.48
CA LEU A 867 -11.28 -33.28 -11.23
C LEU A 867 -10.10 -33.28 -10.23
N GLY A 868 -10.02 -32.25 -9.41
CA GLY A 868 -8.91 -31.97 -8.50
C GLY A 868 -7.66 -31.43 -9.21
N ASP A 869 -6.73 -30.84 -8.46
CA ASP A 869 -5.60 -30.07 -9.00
C ASP A 869 -4.64 -30.86 -9.91
N LYS A 870 -4.68 -32.19 -9.82
CA LYS A 870 -3.87 -33.13 -10.62
C LYS A 870 -4.73 -34.08 -11.49
N GLY A 871 -6.03 -33.83 -11.60
CA GLY A 871 -6.95 -34.66 -12.38
C GLY A 871 -6.80 -34.53 -13.90
N GLN A 872 -7.42 -35.44 -14.63
CA GLN A 872 -7.53 -35.34 -16.08
C GLN A 872 -8.35 -34.10 -16.45
N ILE A 873 -7.78 -33.26 -17.32
CA ILE A 873 -8.46 -32.11 -17.91
C ILE A 873 -9.24 -32.58 -19.15
N ILE A 874 -10.53 -32.24 -19.22
CA ILE A 874 -11.41 -32.49 -20.36
C ILE A 874 -11.88 -31.15 -20.90
N SER A 875 -11.43 -30.79 -22.11
CA SER A 875 -11.84 -29.55 -22.80
C SER A 875 -12.67 -29.86 -24.04
N LYS A 876 -13.79 -29.16 -24.22
CA LYS A 876 -14.69 -29.33 -25.36
C LYS A 876 -15.11 -27.97 -25.93
N LYS A 877 -15.05 -27.85 -27.27
CA LYS A 877 -15.66 -26.75 -28.01
C LYS A 877 -17.16 -27.00 -28.17
N VAL A 878 -17.96 -26.00 -27.84
CA VAL A 878 -19.44 -26.00 -27.90
C VAL A 878 -19.88 -24.88 -28.84
N GLU A 879 -20.83 -25.16 -29.73
CA GLU A 879 -21.30 -24.22 -30.77
C GLU A 879 -21.83 -22.90 -30.17
N GLN A 880 -21.54 -21.77 -30.83
CA GLN A 880 -21.96 -20.41 -30.40
C GLN A 880 -23.47 -20.25 -30.11
N THR A 881 -24.32 -21.10 -30.68
CA THR A 881 -25.79 -21.09 -30.51
C THR A 881 -26.27 -21.81 -29.26
N ARG A 882 -25.39 -22.52 -28.54
CA ARG A 882 -25.74 -23.28 -27.33
C ARG A 882 -25.30 -22.53 -26.08
N THR A 883 -26.20 -22.49 -25.11
CA THR A 883 -26.00 -21.98 -23.74
C THR A 883 -25.86 -23.11 -22.72
N SER A 884 -25.68 -24.36 -23.18
CA SER A 884 -25.52 -25.52 -22.30
C SER A 884 -24.66 -26.63 -22.89
N PHE A 885 -24.10 -27.44 -22.00
CA PHE A 885 -23.33 -28.65 -22.32
C PHE A 885 -23.44 -29.69 -21.18
N GLN A 886 -23.62 -30.96 -21.53
CA GLN A 886 -23.67 -32.07 -20.56
C GLN A 886 -22.49 -33.04 -20.77
N ILE A 887 -21.73 -33.31 -19.71
CA ILE A 887 -20.70 -34.34 -19.69
C ILE A 887 -21.27 -35.59 -19.03
N LYS A 888 -21.35 -36.70 -19.77
CA LYS A 888 -21.90 -37.97 -19.26
C LYS A 888 -20.80 -38.79 -18.59
N LYS A 889 -21.09 -39.36 -17.41
CA LYS A 889 -20.19 -40.23 -16.63
C LYS A 889 -18.83 -39.59 -16.28
N LEU A 890 -18.85 -38.33 -15.85
CA LEU A 890 -17.63 -37.61 -15.45
C LEU A 890 -17.11 -38.08 -14.09
N VAL A 891 -18.03 -38.39 -13.17
CA VAL A 891 -17.74 -38.97 -11.85
C VAL A 891 -18.37 -40.36 -11.79
N LYS A 892 -17.66 -41.36 -11.25
CA LYS A 892 -18.26 -42.67 -10.96
C LYS A 892 -19.16 -42.54 -9.73
N ALA A 893 -20.39 -43.05 -9.78
CA ALA A 893 -21.32 -42.97 -8.65
C ALA A 893 -20.71 -43.46 -7.31
N SER A 894 -19.96 -44.57 -7.33
CA SER A 894 -19.21 -45.11 -6.18
C SER A 894 -18.00 -44.29 -5.71
N SER A 895 -17.81 -43.08 -6.25
CA SER A 895 -16.83 -42.09 -5.78
C SER A 895 -17.50 -40.87 -5.12
N LEU A 896 -18.82 -40.71 -5.22
CA LEU A 896 -19.58 -39.63 -4.60
C LEU A 896 -19.62 -39.78 -3.07
N GLU A 897 -19.71 -41.01 -2.57
CA GLU A 897 -19.73 -41.34 -1.14
C GLU A 897 -18.40 -41.07 -0.41
N LYS A 898 -17.32 -40.74 -1.15
CA LYS A 898 -15.97 -40.49 -0.58
C LYS A 898 -15.59 -39.01 -0.49
N ILE A 899 -16.58 -38.11 -0.59
CA ILE A 899 -16.35 -36.66 -0.71
C ILE A 899 -16.06 -35.97 0.63
N ASP A 900 -16.21 -36.63 1.78
CA ASP A 900 -15.71 -36.10 3.07
C ASP A 900 -15.08 -37.15 3.99
N ALA A 901 -13.84 -36.87 4.41
CA ALA A 901 -13.29 -37.20 5.72
C ALA A 901 -12.09 -36.28 5.99
N SER A 902 -12.20 -35.38 6.98
CA SER A 902 -11.14 -34.45 7.41
C SER A 902 -10.45 -33.67 6.28
N SER A 903 -11.23 -32.86 5.56
CA SER A 903 -10.83 -31.75 4.64
C SER A 903 -10.34 -32.08 3.21
N GLY A 904 -10.06 -33.33 2.85
CA GLY A 904 -9.54 -33.70 1.52
C GLY A 904 -10.54 -33.70 0.36
N LYS A 905 -11.25 -32.58 0.09
CA LYS A 905 -12.29 -32.52 -0.96
C LYS A 905 -11.71 -32.62 -2.39
N ILE A 906 -12.24 -33.54 -3.19
CA ILE A 906 -11.96 -33.62 -4.64
C ILE A 906 -12.89 -32.65 -5.37
N HIS A 907 -12.39 -31.45 -5.62
CA HIS A 907 -13.12 -30.40 -6.32
C HIS A 907 -13.26 -30.66 -7.82
N LEU A 908 -14.43 -30.42 -8.40
CA LEU A 908 -14.61 -30.37 -9.84
C LEU A 908 -14.54 -28.90 -10.30
N LYS A 909 -13.35 -28.48 -10.77
CA LYS A 909 -13.18 -27.16 -11.42
C LYS A 909 -13.79 -27.21 -12.82
N ILE A 910 -14.69 -26.29 -13.10
CA ILE A 910 -15.34 -26.10 -14.41
C ILE A 910 -15.03 -24.66 -14.84
N SER A 911 -14.50 -24.45 -16.04
CA SER A 911 -14.37 -23.11 -16.63
C SER A 911 -15.04 -23.02 -17.99
N VAL A 912 -15.68 -21.88 -18.25
CA VAL A 912 -16.28 -21.56 -19.55
C VAL A 912 -15.69 -20.25 -20.07
N ARG A 913 -15.10 -20.30 -21.27
CA ARG A 913 -14.59 -19.13 -22.01
C ARG A 913 -15.35 -18.99 -23.33
N ALA A 914 -15.60 -17.75 -23.76
CA ALA A 914 -16.01 -17.49 -25.13
C ALA A 914 -14.76 -17.40 -26.03
N VAL A 915 -14.85 -17.84 -27.29
CA VAL A 915 -13.78 -17.66 -28.29
C VAL A 915 -14.40 -17.11 -29.58
N ASN A 916 -13.85 -16.02 -30.10
CA ASN A 916 -14.35 -15.37 -31.30
C ASN A 916 -13.68 -15.86 -32.60
N ARG A 917 -14.16 -15.36 -33.74
CA ARG A 917 -13.66 -15.69 -35.08
C ARG A 917 -12.23 -15.23 -35.35
N ARG A 918 -11.66 -14.33 -34.53
CA ARG A 918 -10.23 -13.95 -34.55
C ARG A 918 -9.36 -14.99 -33.81
N GLY A 919 -9.96 -15.99 -33.17
CA GLY A 919 -9.29 -16.98 -32.32
C GLY A 919 -8.99 -16.49 -30.90
N LEU A 920 -9.38 -15.26 -30.55
CA LEU A 920 -9.16 -14.69 -29.23
C LEU A 920 -10.13 -15.29 -28.20
N PRO A 921 -9.63 -15.79 -27.05
CA PRO A 921 -10.46 -16.17 -25.92
C PRO A 921 -10.98 -14.93 -25.18
N SER A 922 -12.00 -15.12 -24.34
CA SER A 922 -12.43 -14.11 -23.39
C SER A 922 -11.29 -13.74 -22.44
N TRP A 923 -11.21 -12.47 -22.05
CA TRP A 923 -10.08 -11.97 -21.26
C TRP A 923 -10.02 -12.54 -19.84
N ASP A 924 -11.14 -13.01 -19.31
CA ASP A 924 -11.19 -13.89 -18.13
C ASP A 924 -11.89 -15.23 -18.42
N GLU A 925 -11.73 -16.19 -17.51
CA GLU A 925 -12.49 -17.44 -17.48
C GLU A 925 -13.47 -17.50 -16.31
N THR A 926 -14.74 -17.76 -16.59
CA THR A 926 -15.72 -17.91 -15.52
C THR A 926 -15.61 -19.33 -14.95
N VAL A 927 -15.04 -19.41 -13.75
CA VAL A 927 -14.79 -20.66 -13.02
C VAL A 927 -15.90 -20.95 -12.02
N ILE A 928 -16.30 -22.22 -11.94
CA ILE A 928 -17.07 -22.80 -10.83
C ILE A 928 -16.24 -23.93 -10.23
N ILE A 929 -16.35 -24.08 -8.91
CA ILE A 929 -15.89 -25.27 -8.19
C ILE A 929 -17.14 -25.94 -7.60
N LEU A 930 -17.33 -27.22 -7.93
CA LEU A 930 -18.23 -28.13 -7.23
C LEU A 930 -17.43 -29.01 -6.25
#